data_AF-A0A852R3R6-F1
#
_entry.id   AF-A0A852R3R6-F1
#
_cell.length_a   1.000
_cell.length_b   1.000
_cell.length_c   1.000
_cell.angle_alpha   90.00
_cell.angle_beta   90.00
_cell.angle_gamma   90.00
#
_symmetry.space_group_name_H-M   'P 1'
#
loop_
_entity.id
_entity.type
_entity.pdbx_description
1 polymer ?
#
loop_
_entity_poly.entity_id
_entity_poly.type
_entity_poly.pdbx_seq_one_letter_code
_entity_poly.pdbx_strand_id
1 'polypeptide(L)'
;MRLNLPDALRKGVGLSLVGAALVAIPSTPTAAAPKDPSVVQQMRGEASGNVAVTTSPATDKLSFISATEDLYPSEQSGRTRSGAEAKATGYVDKYARAFGATAAQLQRSTTTKTPAGFTVDFAQSYQGVPVFGAKLRAHVDAQGDLTSVTGYVVPKIDVDVTPRLDKDAAVAKAIKLAADAPAGQGDAATRKPKAGDLSATKADLMVYRMGAIQGVEGRNLLAWVVEVTDGKQVRETSVLDAITGKPVNRYTMIAHNLDRELHETSINEPIVWKEGDDFPGALDDDQKSEVQGTGEAYWFFKNSFGRDAWDGAGSKMITVNNDPDIDCPNANWNGASTNYCSGVSSDDTVAHEWGHAYTEKTSGLLYQWQPGAMNEAYSDIWGETVDMLNDRFNSPDEATHRTDGKCSEGTRGAISVEVSAPVGTCTGAPAAFGPIIDNVTDDLVVGTDAVEEEDGDVVGTDTDGCSPFDNGAAISGKFVYVDRGLCAFADKIAHAEDAGATGIIFGNNRPGVSSVAGFSDLYGAMVSQADGSEIKAAAVPLTITLADDEVPGSRDTSFRWLSGEDDPAFGGAIRDMWNPTCYGDPGKVSDEEYACDTGDSGGVHTNSGVVNHTYALLVDGGTYNGQTIGGIGLDKAANIFWHTQTNYLTPTSGFAELADGLEQSCAVLTGNATLKKLTLGESATGGSADDKGVIAPITAGDCADVAKAALATQLRTEPTQCNFQPMFDPGTISCGAGTVTSTVWSEDFEAGLPADWTQDVEYADFGEDGSGAKHFDASVTADLPTVTDGGAAHQGDPNVLYFNDKGNAGSFGHCNLGEDDYSSRVGMATPELTVPDGTTPRLSFDHYVASEVEFDGGNVKVSVNGAAYELVPDAAWIHNAPGGHLQSVAAGNTNPMADEVAFTGADGGQPTGSWGSSVIDLSQVADAGDTVQFRFDFGMDGCNGNDGWYIDNIAVSVCSTPGATPTIVQNLEAAWQPNTRKVKATWDEPADGGSSSITGYKVTVDGGAPTTVPAGTTSLDGMDLVKGSHTVSVMATNATGDSAPLTVTVVVPDRPGPATNLTATWQAGTGKIQAGWHAPASDGGTPVTGYEVSVDGAAPTAVGAATTSFDSAPVGPGSHQVSVIAVNAAGKSDPVSTTVVVPAPPTPGTATVSPKASAKKGTVTISIATAGGVALAGPVTVTIKGKQYTGTVVNGVLTIKAKKQLRKLWKQGVRKVKATVSYPGDAKIAAFTATVTIKLKGKQ
;
A
#
# COMPACT_ATOMS: atom_id res chain seq x y z
N MET A 1 -47.07 4.59 -25.17
CA MET A 1 -48.27 5.31 -24.69
C MET A 1 -48.16 5.46 -23.17
N ARG A 2 -47.64 6.62 -22.72
CA ARG A 2 -47.91 7.39 -21.46
C ARG A 2 -48.62 6.64 -20.30
N LEU A 3 -48.16 6.62 -19.04
CA LEU A 3 -47.65 7.73 -18.18
C LEU A 3 -46.91 7.25 -16.88
N ASN A 4 -45.91 8.07 -16.47
CA ASN A 4 -45.60 8.69 -15.15
C ASN A 4 -45.29 7.86 -13.86
N LEU A 5 -44.07 7.94 -13.26
CA LEU A 5 -43.39 9.00 -12.43
C LEU A 5 -43.82 8.97 -10.92
N PRO A 6 -43.04 9.48 -9.92
CA PRO A 6 -41.69 9.08 -9.46
C PRO A 6 -41.48 9.21 -7.91
N ASP A 7 -40.21 9.10 -7.50
CA ASP A 7 -39.50 9.93 -6.49
C ASP A 7 -39.45 9.61 -4.97
N ALA A 8 -38.19 9.36 -4.55
CA ALA A 8 -37.39 10.20 -3.65
C ALA A 8 -37.15 9.75 -2.19
N LEU A 9 -35.89 9.32 -1.99
CA LEU A 9 -34.87 9.94 -1.10
C LEU A 9 -35.02 9.93 0.43
N ARG A 10 -33.88 9.49 1.01
CA ARG A 10 -32.99 10.18 1.99
C ARG A 10 -32.83 9.53 3.36
N LYS A 11 -31.56 9.14 3.60
CA LYS A 11 -30.65 9.46 4.73
C LYS A 11 -31.23 9.36 6.15
N GLY A 12 -30.61 8.72 7.13
CA GLY A 12 -29.25 8.20 7.28
C GLY A 12 -28.94 8.06 8.78
N VAL A 13 -27.91 7.25 9.06
CA VAL A 13 -26.93 7.31 10.17
C VAL A 13 -27.41 7.23 11.63
N GLY A 14 -26.76 6.37 12.43
CA GLY A 14 -26.61 6.61 13.87
C GLY A 14 -26.37 5.38 14.78
N LEU A 15 -25.09 5.03 14.94
CA LEU A 15 -24.41 4.21 15.96
C LEU A 15 -25.12 3.78 17.27
N SER A 16 -25.04 2.46 17.53
CA SER A 16 -24.48 1.75 18.72
C SER A 16 -24.67 2.28 20.16
N LEU A 17 -25.30 1.46 21.04
CA LEU A 17 -24.67 0.80 22.22
C LEU A 17 -25.71 0.16 23.19
N VAL A 18 -25.57 -1.16 23.36
CA VAL A 18 -25.58 -1.98 24.61
C VAL A 18 -26.66 -1.73 25.70
N GLY A 19 -27.41 -2.81 26.00
CA GLY A 19 -27.48 -3.31 27.39
C GLY A 19 -28.84 -3.43 28.09
N ALA A 20 -29.34 -4.67 28.12
CA ALA A 20 -30.01 -5.36 29.25
C ALA A 20 -31.50 -5.12 29.63
N ALA A 21 -32.22 -6.27 29.55
CA ALA A 21 -33.14 -6.87 30.52
C ALA A 21 -34.66 -6.52 30.52
N LEU A 22 -35.42 -7.53 30.04
CA LEU A 22 -36.70 -8.12 30.52
C LEU A 22 -37.84 -7.22 31.03
N VAL A 23 -39.03 -7.30 30.40
CA VAL A 23 -40.24 -8.07 30.83
C VAL A 23 -41.39 -7.86 29.79
N ALA A 24 -42.26 -8.88 29.68
CA ALA A 24 -43.27 -9.27 28.68
C ALA A 24 -44.40 -8.31 28.17
N ILE A 25 -44.57 -8.31 26.82
CA ILE A 25 -45.74 -8.64 25.93
C ILE A 25 -47.10 -7.87 26.10
N PRO A 26 -47.66 -7.22 25.04
CA PRO A 26 -48.53 -7.85 24.02
C PRO A 26 -48.27 -7.51 22.55
N SER A 27 -48.70 -8.45 21.71
CA SER A 27 -48.44 -8.73 20.29
C SER A 27 -49.01 -7.78 19.22
N THR A 28 -48.21 -7.53 18.18
CA THR A 28 -48.57 -7.39 16.74
C THR A 28 -47.30 -7.64 15.89
N PRO A 29 -47.40 -7.74 14.56
CA PRO A 29 -47.97 -8.79 13.72
C PRO A 29 -46.89 -9.76 13.19
N THR A 30 -47.32 -10.93 12.75
CA THR A 30 -46.54 -11.95 12.05
C THR A 30 -45.70 -11.35 10.91
N ALA A 31 -44.38 -11.32 11.08
CA ALA A 31 -43.45 -11.16 9.98
C ALA A 31 -43.55 -12.40 9.07
N ALA A 32 -43.50 -12.18 7.75
CA ALA A 32 -43.51 -13.23 6.76
C ALA A 32 -42.41 -14.27 7.04
N ALA A 33 -42.72 -15.53 6.77
CA ALA A 33 -41.80 -16.65 6.89
C ALA A 33 -40.47 -16.34 6.18
N PRO A 34 -39.33 -16.88 6.67
CA PRO A 34 -38.10 -16.88 5.89
C PRO A 34 -38.41 -17.48 4.51
N LYS A 35 -37.94 -16.87 3.43
CA LYS A 35 -37.91 -17.54 2.13
C LYS A 35 -37.13 -18.85 2.33
N ASP A 36 -37.67 -19.96 1.85
CA ASP A 36 -37.00 -21.25 1.88
C ASP A 36 -35.54 -21.08 1.41
N PRO A 37 -34.53 -21.55 2.16
CA PRO A 37 -33.13 -21.46 1.73
C PRO A 37 -32.96 -22.18 0.40
N SER A 38 -32.09 -21.66 -0.47
CA SER A 38 -31.82 -22.32 -1.76
C SER A 38 -31.35 -23.76 -1.52
N VAL A 39 -31.67 -24.67 -2.44
CA VAL A 39 -31.33 -26.10 -2.27
C VAL A 39 -29.81 -26.29 -2.02
N VAL A 40 -28.96 -25.47 -2.64
CA VAL A 40 -27.51 -25.46 -2.42
C VAL A 40 -27.13 -25.01 -1.00
N GLN A 41 -27.83 -24.02 -0.43
CA GLN A 41 -27.62 -23.62 0.98
C GLN A 41 -28.02 -24.74 1.96
N GLN A 42 -29.07 -25.52 1.64
CA GLN A 42 -29.44 -26.70 2.43
C GLN A 42 -28.36 -27.78 2.35
N MET A 43 -27.81 -28.04 1.16
CA MET A 43 -26.69 -28.98 0.96
C MET A 43 -25.44 -28.55 1.75
N ARG A 44 -25.12 -27.24 1.75
CA ARG A 44 -24.01 -26.68 2.55
C ARG A 44 -24.25 -26.79 4.05
N GLY A 45 -25.48 -26.57 4.51
CA GLY A 45 -25.83 -26.63 5.94
C GLY A 45 -25.91 -28.05 6.52
N GLU A 46 -26.08 -29.07 5.68
CA GLU A 46 -26.13 -30.48 6.09
C GLU A 46 -24.80 -31.21 5.97
N ALA A 47 -23.87 -30.71 5.14
CA ALA A 47 -22.54 -31.27 5.02
C ALA A 47 -21.69 -31.01 6.28
N SER A 48 -20.68 -31.84 6.47
CA SER A 48 -19.56 -31.60 7.37
C SER A 48 -18.33 -31.16 6.57
N GLY A 49 -17.52 -30.26 7.12
CA GLY A 49 -16.41 -29.65 6.41
C GLY A 49 -16.82 -28.57 5.39
N ASN A 50 -15.84 -28.09 4.63
CA ASN A 50 -16.04 -27.05 3.62
C ASN A 50 -16.62 -27.65 2.34
N VAL A 51 -17.61 -26.98 1.75
CA VAL A 51 -18.32 -27.44 0.54
C VAL A 51 -17.95 -26.58 -0.67
N ALA A 52 -17.49 -27.22 -1.73
CA ALA A 52 -17.26 -26.62 -3.05
C ALA A 52 -18.36 -27.06 -4.04
N VAL A 53 -18.77 -26.15 -4.92
CA VAL A 53 -19.89 -26.34 -5.86
C VAL A 53 -19.53 -25.74 -7.20
N THR A 54 -19.82 -26.47 -8.28
CA THR A 54 -19.70 -26.00 -9.67
C THR A 54 -21.02 -26.24 -10.40
N THR A 55 -21.46 -25.25 -11.19
CA THR A 55 -22.61 -25.38 -12.09
C THR A 55 -22.15 -25.62 -13.52
N SER A 56 -22.97 -26.33 -14.30
CA SER A 56 -22.74 -26.53 -15.72
C SER A 56 -23.34 -25.36 -16.52
N PRO A 57 -22.54 -24.66 -17.36
CA PRO A 57 -23.06 -23.61 -18.23
C PRO A 57 -24.13 -24.11 -19.22
N ALA A 58 -24.09 -25.40 -19.62
CA ALA A 58 -25.08 -26.00 -20.53
C ALA A 58 -26.49 -26.17 -19.93
N THR A 59 -26.59 -26.22 -18.61
CA THR A 59 -27.84 -26.57 -17.90
C THR A 59 -28.24 -25.59 -16.82
N ASP A 60 -27.31 -24.72 -16.38
CA ASP A 60 -27.47 -23.86 -15.20
C ASP A 60 -27.85 -24.69 -13.95
N LYS A 61 -27.34 -25.92 -13.85
CA LYS A 61 -27.59 -26.84 -12.73
C LYS A 61 -26.27 -27.34 -12.17
N LEU A 62 -26.33 -27.90 -10.96
CA LEU A 62 -25.17 -28.46 -10.28
C LEU A 62 -24.55 -29.57 -11.14
N SER A 63 -23.25 -29.46 -11.43
CA SER A 63 -22.48 -30.49 -12.12
C SER A 63 -21.43 -31.14 -11.22
N PHE A 64 -21.01 -30.42 -10.18
CA PHE A 64 -20.06 -30.92 -9.19
C PHE A 64 -20.37 -30.36 -7.82
N ILE A 65 -20.34 -31.21 -6.80
CA ILE A 65 -20.30 -30.81 -5.41
C ILE A 65 -19.35 -31.72 -4.64
N SER A 66 -18.55 -31.14 -3.75
CA SER A 66 -17.66 -31.87 -2.84
C SER A 66 -17.67 -31.29 -1.44
N ALA A 67 -17.31 -32.11 -0.46
CA ALA A 67 -17.01 -31.69 0.91
C ALA A 67 -15.59 -32.13 1.27
N THR A 68 -14.92 -31.36 2.14
CA THR A 68 -13.63 -31.78 2.73
C THR A 68 -13.78 -32.94 3.70
N GLU A 69 -15.00 -33.15 4.21
CA GLU A 69 -15.36 -34.31 5.04
C GLU A 69 -16.52 -35.04 4.35
N ASP A 70 -17.75 -34.92 4.84
CA ASP A 70 -18.90 -35.69 4.36
C ASP A 70 -20.06 -34.80 3.93
N LEU A 71 -20.53 -34.96 2.68
CA LEU A 71 -21.70 -34.28 2.15
C LEU A 71 -23.01 -34.73 2.78
N TYR A 72 -23.05 -35.92 3.40
CA TYR A 72 -24.29 -36.47 3.97
C TYR A 72 -24.08 -37.20 5.32
N PRO A 73 -23.67 -36.48 6.39
CA PRO A 73 -23.33 -37.06 7.70
C PRO A 73 -24.53 -37.64 8.46
N SER A 74 -25.75 -37.25 8.09
CA SER A 74 -26.97 -37.65 8.78
C SER A 74 -27.41 -39.08 8.47
N GLU A 75 -26.82 -39.74 7.47
CA GLU A 75 -27.10 -41.13 7.09
C GLU A 75 -26.00 -42.13 7.49
N GLN A 76 -26.32 -43.44 7.49
CA GLN A 76 -25.42 -44.52 7.91
C GLN A 76 -24.07 -44.54 7.15
N SER A 77 -22.96 -44.92 7.82
CA SER A 77 -21.62 -44.91 7.20
C SER A 77 -21.52 -45.83 5.97
N GLY A 78 -20.93 -45.32 4.89
CA GLY A 78 -20.81 -45.97 3.60
C GLY A 78 -19.71 -47.02 3.45
N ARG A 79 -19.12 -47.53 4.54
CA ARG A 79 -17.93 -48.43 4.51
C ARG A 79 -18.16 -49.77 3.81
N THR A 80 -19.41 -50.18 3.64
CA THR A 80 -19.79 -51.40 2.91
C THR A 80 -20.44 -51.03 1.58
N ARG A 81 -20.40 -51.92 0.58
CA ARG A 81 -21.05 -51.67 -0.72
C ARG A 81 -22.52 -51.25 -0.57
N SER A 82 -23.30 -51.95 0.28
CA SER A 82 -24.70 -51.60 0.55
C SER A 82 -24.85 -50.29 1.30
N GLY A 83 -23.89 -49.94 2.17
CA GLY A 83 -23.86 -48.66 2.87
C GLY A 83 -23.57 -47.49 1.93
N ALA A 84 -22.56 -47.62 1.06
CA ALA A 84 -22.24 -46.63 0.04
C ALA A 84 -23.43 -46.41 -0.91
N GLU A 85 -24.07 -47.50 -1.33
CA GLU A 85 -25.30 -47.47 -2.12
C GLU A 85 -26.43 -46.71 -1.42
N ALA A 86 -26.72 -47.01 -0.14
CA ALA A 86 -27.77 -46.35 0.62
C ALA A 86 -27.48 -44.85 0.83
N LYS A 87 -26.24 -44.51 1.19
CA LYS A 87 -25.81 -43.13 1.45
C LYS A 87 -25.87 -42.27 0.19
N ALA A 88 -25.33 -42.78 -0.92
CA ALA A 88 -25.39 -42.10 -2.22
C ALA A 88 -26.83 -41.96 -2.74
N THR A 89 -27.65 -43.01 -2.62
CA THR A 89 -29.06 -42.95 -3.04
C THR A 89 -29.86 -41.98 -2.19
N GLY A 90 -29.68 -41.96 -0.87
CA GLY A 90 -30.36 -41.00 0.01
C GLY A 90 -30.02 -39.54 -0.34
N TYR A 91 -28.75 -39.26 -0.63
CA TYR A 91 -28.32 -37.92 -1.05
C TYR A 91 -28.92 -37.53 -2.41
N VAL A 92 -28.83 -38.41 -3.42
CA VAL A 92 -29.37 -38.15 -4.76
C VAL A 92 -30.88 -38.01 -4.73
N ASP A 93 -31.61 -38.85 -4.00
CA ASP A 93 -33.07 -38.76 -3.88
C ASP A 93 -33.52 -37.42 -3.27
N LYS A 94 -32.77 -36.94 -2.27
CA LYS A 94 -33.05 -35.67 -1.60
C LYS A 94 -32.73 -34.46 -2.48
N TYR A 95 -31.61 -34.49 -3.19
CA TYR A 95 -31.07 -33.32 -3.89
C TYR A 95 -31.11 -33.39 -5.43
N ALA A 96 -31.74 -34.39 -6.03
CA ALA A 96 -31.85 -34.56 -7.49
C ALA A 96 -32.24 -33.27 -8.24
N ARG A 97 -33.11 -32.45 -7.64
CA ARG A 97 -33.58 -31.18 -8.23
C ARG A 97 -32.48 -30.15 -8.40
N ALA A 98 -31.46 -30.14 -7.53
CA ALA A 98 -30.29 -29.25 -7.67
C ALA A 98 -29.46 -29.60 -8.92
N PHE A 99 -29.39 -30.89 -9.25
CA PHE A 99 -28.75 -31.40 -10.47
C PHE A 99 -29.66 -31.29 -11.71
N GLY A 100 -30.93 -30.90 -11.56
CA GLY A 100 -31.85 -30.69 -12.67
C GLY A 100 -32.82 -31.84 -12.96
N ALA A 101 -32.87 -32.90 -12.14
CA ALA A 101 -33.80 -34.01 -12.29
C ALA A 101 -34.75 -34.18 -11.08
N THR A 102 -35.75 -35.02 -11.25
CA THR A 102 -36.48 -35.61 -10.11
C THR A 102 -35.79 -36.92 -9.69
N ALA A 103 -35.93 -37.31 -8.43
CA ALA A 103 -35.38 -38.58 -7.93
C ALA A 103 -35.84 -39.78 -8.78
N ALA A 104 -37.10 -39.80 -9.20
CA ALA A 104 -37.66 -40.87 -10.05
C ALA A 104 -36.99 -40.97 -11.44
N GLN A 105 -36.34 -39.92 -11.91
CA GLN A 105 -35.60 -39.91 -13.17
C GLN A 105 -34.17 -40.43 -13.01
N LEU A 106 -33.62 -40.52 -11.80
CA LEU A 106 -32.24 -40.96 -11.56
C LEU A 106 -32.24 -42.38 -10.99
N GLN A 107 -31.85 -43.34 -11.82
CA GLN A 107 -31.81 -44.75 -11.43
C GLN A 107 -30.37 -45.18 -11.20
N ARG A 108 -30.09 -45.77 -10.03
CA ARG A 108 -28.78 -46.33 -9.74
C ARG A 108 -28.42 -47.40 -10.78
N SER A 109 -27.28 -47.26 -11.44
CA SER A 109 -26.86 -48.12 -12.54
C SER A 109 -25.72 -49.06 -12.15
N THR A 110 -24.63 -48.53 -11.59
CA THR A 110 -23.43 -49.32 -11.28
C THR A 110 -22.82 -48.92 -9.94
N THR A 111 -22.36 -49.89 -9.16
CA THR A 111 -21.52 -49.66 -7.97
C THR A 111 -20.19 -50.34 -8.16
N THR A 112 -19.10 -49.58 -8.05
CA THR A 112 -17.73 -50.06 -8.28
C THR A 112 -16.89 -49.83 -7.03
N LYS A 113 -16.12 -50.84 -6.62
CA LYS A 113 -15.13 -50.70 -5.54
C LYS A 113 -13.83 -50.15 -6.11
N THR A 114 -13.25 -49.15 -5.45
CA THR A 114 -11.96 -48.54 -5.81
C THR A 114 -10.97 -48.66 -4.65
N PRO A 115 -9.67 -48.40 -4.86
CA PRO A 115 -8.71 -48.32 -3.75
C PRO A 115 -9.08 -47.26 -2.70
N ALA A 116 -9.77 -46.20 -3.12
CA ALA A 116 -10.20 -45.08 -2.28
C ALA A 116 -11.57 -45.29 -1.61
N GLY A 117 -12.32 -46.35 -1.94
CA GLY A 117 -13.68 -46.59 -1.41
C GLY A 117 -14.62 -47.19 -2.44
N PHE A 118 -15.72 -46.50 -2.74
CA PHE A 118 -16.74 -46.89 -3.73
C PHE A 118 -17.16 -45.71 -4.60
N THR A 119 -17.55 -46.01 -5.85
CA THR A 119 -18.31 -45.09 -6.71
C THR A 119 -19.69 -45.67 -6.98
N VAL A 120 -20.73 -44.85 -6.86
CA VAL A 120 -22.13 -45.21 -7.14
C VAL A 120 -22.65 -44.32 -8.27
N ASP A 121 -22.99 -44.94 -9.40
CA ASP A 121 -23.47 -44.25 -10.60
C ASP A 121 -25.00 -44.26 -10.68
N PHE A 122 -25.59 -43.16 -11.14
CA PHE A 122 -27.02 -42.96 -11.38
C PHE A 122 -27.22 -42.50 -12.82
N ALA A 123 -27.94 -43.28 -13.63
CA ALA A 123 -28.28 -42.91 -15.00
C ALA A 123 -29.64 -42.21 -15.02
N GLN A 124 -29.77 -41.18 -15.86
CA GLN A 124 -31.05 -40.49 -16.03
C GLN A 124 -31.94 -41.20 -17.06
N SER A 125 -33.22 -41.37 -16.73
CA SER A 125 -34.27 -41.81 -17.65
C SER A 125 -35.49 -40.89 -17.55
N TYR A 126 -36.13 -40.63 -18.70
CA TYR A 126 -37.37 -39.88 -18.81
C TYR A 126 -38.44 -40.75 -19.47
N GLN A 127 -39.53 -41.03 -18.74
CA GLN A 127 -40.64 -41.89 -19.20
C GLN A 127 -40.19 -43.26 -19.76
N GLY A 128 -39.12 -43.83 -19.17
CA GLY A 128 -38.56 -45.13 -19.60
C GLY A 128 -37.55 -45.05 -20.75
N VAL A 129 -37.31 -43.86 -21.31
CA VAL A 129 -36.27 -43.63 -22.32
C VAL A 129 -34.99 -43.13 -21.64
N PRO A 130 -33.80 -43.69 -21.93
CA PRO A 130 -32.53 -43.19 -21.43
C PRO A 130 -32.25 -41.76 -21.92
N VAL A 131 -31.57 -40.97 -21.11
CA VAL A 131 -31.11 -39.64 -21.49
C VAL A 131 -29.63 -39.71 -21.88
N PHE A 132 -29.30 -39.23 -23.07
CA PHE A 132 -27.96 -39.34 -23.64
C PHE A 132 -26.92 -38.62 -22.77
N GLY A 133 -25.85 -39.32 -22.39
CA GLY A 133 -24.74 -38.79 -21.58
C GLY A 133 -25.08 -38.43 -20.13
N ALA A 134 -26.35 -38.53 -19.72
CA ALA A 134 -26.80 -38.05 -18.43
C ALA A 134 -26.58 -39.08 -17.31
N LYS A 135 -25.58 -38.81 -16.48
CA LYS A 135 -25.18 -39.64 -15.35
C LYS A 135 -24.66 -38.78 -14.20
N LEU A 136 -25.02 -39.14 -12.97
CA LEU A 136 -24.33 -38.71 -11.75
C LEU A 136 -23.47 -39.84 -11.20
N ARG A 137 -22.35 -39.50 -10.60
CA ARG A 137 -21.44 -40.40 -9.90
C ARG A 137 -21.17 -39.84 -8.51
N ALA A 138 -21.52 -40.63 -7.51
CA ALA A 138 -21.23 -40.34 -6.10
C ALA A 138 -19.96 -41.09 -5.67
N HIS A 139 -19.04 -40.40 -5.03
CA HIS A 139 -17.82 -40.95 -4.46
C HIS A 139 -17.98 -41.10 -2.94
N VAL A 140 -17.85 -42.35 -2.47
CA VAL A 140 -17.86 -42.67 -1.04
C VAL A 140 -16.49 -43.20 -0.68
N ASP A 141 -15.80 -42.57 0.25
CA ASP A 141 -14.43 -42.96 0.60
C ASP A 141 -14.35 -44.26 1.44
N ALA A 142 -13.14 -44.65 1.82
CA ALA A 142 -12.90 -45.85 2.64
C ALA A 142 -13.44 -45.71 4.07
N GLN A 143 -13.59 -44.48 4.56
CA GLN A 143 -14.14 -44.12 5.86
C GLN A 143 -15.68 -44.15 5.85
N GLY A 144 -16.28 -44.20 4.66
CA GLY A 144 -17.72 -44.28 4.43
C GLY A 144 -18.38 -42.92 4.26
N ASP A 145 -17.60 -41.89 3.98
CA ASP A 145 -18.05 -40.50 3.84
C ASP A 145 -18.32 -40.20 2.36
N LEU A 146 -19.43 -39.50 2.09
CA LEU A 146 -19.80 -39.10 0.73
C LEU A 146 -19.03 -37.83 0.41
N THR A 147 -17.87 -37.97 -0.25
CA THR A 147 -16.94 -36.86 -0.45
C THR A 147 -17.28 -36.00 -1.66
N SER A 148 -17.92 -36.58 -2.69
CA SER A 148 -18.39 -35.81 -3.85
C SER A 148 -19.53 -36.46 -4.62
N VAL A 149 -20.30 -35.63 -5.33
CA VAL A 149 -21.23 -36.04 -6.39
C VAL A 149 -20.95 -35.19 -7.62
N THR A 150 -20.65 -35.87 -8.73
CA THR A 150 -20.27 -35.25 -10.00
C THR A 150 -21.10 -35.81 -11.15
N GLY A 151 -21.38 -35.00 -12.15
CA GLY A 151 -21.89 -35.49 -13.42
C GLY A 151 -22.80 -34.52 -14.16
N TYR A 152 -23.44 -35.04 -15.19
CA TYR A 152 -24.30 -34.30 -16.10
C TYR A 152 -25.71 -34.86 -16.05
N VAL A 153 -26.71 -33.97 -15.95
CA VAL A 153 -28.13 -34.32 -15.90
C VAL A 153 -28.90 -33.28 -16.72
N VAL A 154 -29.84 -33.75 -17.54
CA VAL A 154 -30.63 -32.87 -18.42
C VAL A 154 -31.84 -32.32 -17.66
N PRO A 155 -31.96 -30.99 -17.50
CA PRO A 155 -33.13 -30.39 -16.87
C PRO A 155 -34.29 -30.21 -17.83
N LYS A 156 -35.48 -30.00 -17.25
CA LYS A 156 -36.71 -29.57 -17.96
C LYS A 156 -37.02 -30.42 -19.21
N ILE A 157 -36.90 -31.74 -19.11
CA ILE A 157 -37.24 -32.65 -20.22
C ILE A 157 -38.75 -32.62 -20.46
N ASP A 158 -39.15 -32.20 -21.66
CA ASP A 158 -40.54 -31.97 -22.09
C ASP A 158 -40.81 -32.53 -23.50
N VAL A 159 -40.24 -33.69 -23.80
CA VAL A 159 -40.32 -34.33 -25.12
C VAL A 159 -41.34 -35.49 -25.14
N ASP A 160 -42.03 -35.69 -26.27
CA ASP A 160 -42.77 -36.93 -26.53
C ASP A 160 -41.77 -38.06 -26.80
N VAL A 161 -41.90 -39.17 -26.08
CA VAL A 161 -41.00 -40.33 -26.16
C VAL A 161 -41.42 -41.36 -27.21
N THR A 162 -42.45 -41.05 -28.01
CA THR A 162 -42.92 -41.91 -29.10
C THR A 162 -42.21 -41.54 -30.42
N PRO A 163 -41.31 -42.37 -30.98
CA PRO A 163 -40.63 -42.07 -32.23
C PRO A 163 -41.60 -42.17 -33.43
N ARG A 164 -41.47 -41.27 -34.42
CA ARG A 164 -42.17 -41.39 -35.71
C ARG A 164 -41.32 -42.08 -36.77
N LEU A 165 -40.01 -42.01 -36.63
CA LEU A 165 -39.04 -42.77 -37.42
C LEU A 165 -38.73 -44.06 -36.67
N ASP A 166 -38.99 -45.22 -37.27
CA ASP A 166 -38.62 -46.50 -36.66
C ASP A 166 -37.09 -46.73 -36.68
N LYS A 167 -36.65 -47.73 -35.89
CA LYS A 167 -35.24 -48.05 -35.70
C LYS A 167 -34.54 -48.43 -37.01
N ASP A 168 -35.19 -49.21 -37.86
CA ASP A 168 -34.59 -49.72 -39.10
C ASP A 168 -34.42 -48.59 -40.13
N ALA A 169 -35.40 -47.68 -40.20
CA ALA A 169 -35.31 -46.48 -41.02
C ALA A 169 -34.22 -45.51 -40.53
N ALA A 170 -34.03 -45.39 -39.20
CA ALA A 170 -32.95 -44.60 -38.62
C ALA A 170 -31.56 -45.20 -38.92
N VAL A 171 -31.42 -46.53 -38.79
CA VAL A 171 -30.18 -47.25 -39.13
C VAL A 171 -29.86 -47.12 -40.61
N ALA A 172 -30.82 -47.35 -41.50
CA ALA A 172 -30.63 -47.19 -42.94
C ALA A 172 -30.19 -45.76 -43.30
N LYS A 173 -30.74 -44.76 -42.61
CA LYS A 173 -30.37 -43.36 -42.81
C LYS A 173 -28.96 -43.04 -42.30
N ALA A 174 -28.57 -43.54 -41.14
CA ALA A 174 -27.22 -43.38 -40.61
C ALA A 174 -26.16 -44.06 -41.50
N ILE A 175 -26.42 -45.28 -41.98
CA ILE A 175 -25.54 -45.98 -42.93
C ILE A 175 -25.40 -45.19 -44.23
N LYS A 176 -26.50 -44.64 -44.75
CA LYS A 176 -26.46 -43.79 -45.94
C LYS A 176 -25.62 -42.53 -45.71
N LEU A 177 -25.82 -41.85 -44.58
CA LEU A 177 -25.03 -40.66 -44.22
C LEU A 177 -23.53 -40.98 -44.14
N ALA A 178 -23.16 -42.09 -43.50
CA ALA A 178 -21.78 -42.56 -43.40
C ALA A 178 -21.17 -42.96 -44.77
N ALA A 179 -21.97 -43.53 -45.67
CA ALA A 179 -21.54 -43.89 -47.02
C ALA A 179 -21.37 -42.68 -47.96
N ASP A 180 -22.25 -41.68 -47.83
CA ASP A 180 -22.25 -40.49 -48.69
C ASP A 180 -21.11 -39.53 -48.31
N ALA A 181 -20.87 -39.33 -47.00
CA ALA A 181 -19.80 -38.52 -46.42
C ALA A 181 -19.52 -38.96 -44.96
N PRO A 182 -18.45 -39.75 -44.72
CA PRO A 182 -18.02 -40.11 -43.37
C PRO A 182 -17.75 -38.87 -42.50
N ALA A 183 -18.23 -38.88 -41.26
CA ALA A 183 -18.03 -37.79 -40.30
C ALA A 183 -16.52 -37.57 -40.05
N GLY A 184 -16.05 -36.32 -40.20
CA GLY A 184 -14.64 -35.94 -40.09
C GLY A 184 -13.87 -35.84 -41.42
N GLN A 185 -14.42 -36.31 -42.55
CA GLN A 185 -13.73 -36.28 -43.86
C GLN A 185 -14.40 -35.38 -44.92
N GLY A 186 -15.55 -34.78 -44.61
CA GLY A 186 -16.27 -33.85 -45.50
C GLY A 186 -16.72 -34.45 -46.85
N ASP A 187 -17.10 -33.59 -47.80
CA ASP A 187 -17.51 -33.98 -49.16
C ASP A 187 -16.35 -34.48 -50.03
N ALA A 188 -15.10 -34.27 -49.59
CA ALA A 188 -13.85 -34.53 -50.31
C ALA A 188 -13.23 -35.93 -50.09
N ALA A 189 -13.94 -36.83 -49.39
CA ALA A 189 -13.44 -38.19 -49.12
C ALA A 189 -13.10 -38.95 -50.42
N THR A 190 -11.81 -39.25 -50.64
CA THR A 190 -11.27 -39.92 -51.84
C THR A 190 -11.67 -41.40 -51.92
N ARG A 191 -12.09 -42.01 -50.79
CA ARG A 191 -12.59 -43.38 -50.73
C ARG A 191 -13.87 -43.47 -49.88
N LYS A 192 -15.02 -43.39 -50.54
CA LYS A 192 -16.32 -43.57 -49.88
C LYS A 192 -16.62 -45.06 -49.64
N PRO A 193 -16.93 -45.49 -48.41
CA PRO A 193 -17.34 -46.87 -48.15
C PRO A 193 -18.69 -47.13 -48.85
N LYS A 194 -18.90 -48.33 -49.39
CA LYS A 194 -20.21 -48.68 -49.93
C LYS A 194 -21.17 -48.90 -48.76
N ALA A 195 -22.42 -48.49 -48.89
CA ALA A 195 -23.45 -48.72 -47.87
C ALA A 195 -23.58 -50.21 -47.46
N GLY A 196 -23.26 -51.16 -48.34
CA GLY A 196 -23.26 -52.60 -48.05
C GLY A 196 -22.06 -53.10 -47.22
N ASP A 197 -21.00 -52.30 -47.09
CA ASP A 197 -19.81 -52.61 -46.29
C ASP A 197 -19.90 -52.05 -44.86
N LEU A 198 -20.93 -51.23 -44.59
CA LEU A 198 -21.19 -50.60 -43.30
C LEU A 198 -22.27 -51.35 -42.54
N SER A 199 -22.14 -51.38 -41.22
CA SER A 199 -23.12 -51.97 -40.31
C SER A 199 -23.32 -51.10 -39.08
N ALA A 200 -24.54 -51.05 -38.55
CA ALA A 200 -24.79 -50.40 -37.27
C ALA A 200 -24.47 -51.35 -36.11
N THR A 201 -23.54 -50.98 -35.24
CA THR A 201 -23.23 -51.71 -34.00
C THR A 201 -24.18 -51.35 -32.87
N LYS A 202 -24.77 -50.14 -32.94
CA LYS A 202 -25.68 -49.61 -31.93
C LYS A 202 -26.75 -48.73 -32.58
N ALA A 203 -27.96 -48.77 -32.04
CA ALA A 203 -29.06 -47.89 -32.43
C ALA A 203 -30.06 -47.79 -31.28
N ASP A 204 -29.86 -46.78 -30.44
CA ASP A 204 -30.60 -46.56 -29.20
C ASP A 204 -31.48 -45.32 -29.31
N LEU A 205 -32.73 -45.44 -28.83
CA LEU A 205 -33.63 -44.30 -28.70
C LEU A 205 -33.33 -43.60 -27.38
N MET A 206 -32.99 -42.31 -27.44
CA MET A 206 -32.60 -41.52 -26.27
C MET A 206 -33.21 -40.12 -26.30
N VAL A 207 -33.37 -39.51 -25.13
CA VAL A 207 -33.55 -38.05 -25.03
C VAL A 207 -32.17 -37.40 -25.19
N TYR A 208 -32.04 -36.49 -26.16
CA TYR A 208 -30.82 -35.77 -26.47
C TYR A 208 -31.01 -34.27 -26.25
N ARG A 209 -30.07 -33.61 -25.58
CA ARG A 209 -30.02 -32.15 -25.44
C ARG A 209 -28.99 -31.60 -26.41
N MET A 210 -29.40 -30.70 -27.30
CA MET A 210 -28.46 -29.99 -28.19
C MET A 210 -27.52 -29.10 -27.37
N GLY A 211 -26.27 -28.89 -27.84
CA GLY A 211 -25.27 -28.05 -27.16
C GLY A 211 -24.62 -28.70 -25.93
N ALA A 212 -25.14 -29.83 -25.43
CA ALA A 212 -24.68 -30.47 -24.20
C ALA A 212 -23.18 -30.84 -24.18
N ILE A 213 -22.66 -31.35 -25.31
CA ILE A 213 -21.24 -31.73 -25.45
C ILE A 213 -20.35 -30.49 -25.58
N GLN A 214 -20.88 -29.40 -26.14
CA GLN A 214 -20.19 -28.10 -26.31
C GLN A 214 -20.22 -27.24 -25.05
N GLY A 215 -20.90 -27.67 -23.98
CA GLY A 215 -21.02 -26.89 -22.75
C GLY A 215 -22.01 -25.71 -22.83
N VAL A 216 -22.82 -25.60 -23.89
CA VAL A 216 -23.76 -24.47 -24.09
C VAL A 216 -25.23 -24.87 -23.93
N GLU A 217 -26.10 -23.88 -23.68
CA GLU A 217 -27.54 -24.13 -23.54
C GLU A 217 -28.15 -24.66 -24.86
N GLY A 218 -29.10 -25.57 -24.75
CA GLY A 218 -29.85 -26.04 -25.92
C GLY A 218 -31.14 -26.76 -25.57
N ARG A 219 -31.93 -27.08 -26.59
CA ARG A 219 -33.25 -27.72 -26.44
C ARG A 219 -33.15 -29.25 -26.33
N ASN A 220 -34.15 -29.86 -25.70
CA ASN A 220 -34.31 -31.31 -25.58
C ASN A 220 -35.09 -31.86 -26.78
N LEU A 221 -34.71 -33.02 -27.30
CA LEU A 221 -35.44 -33.74 -28.36
C LEU A 221 -35.29 -35.26 -28.21
N LEU A 222 -36.22 -36.03 -28.78
CA LEU A 222 -36.09 -37.48 -28.89
C LEU A 222 -35.24 -37.83 -30.11
N ALA A 223 -34.19 -38.64 -29.95
CA ALA A 223 -33.26 -39.00 -31.02
C ALA A 223 -32.91 -40.48 -31.05
N TRP A 224 -32.62 -40.99 -32.25
CA TRP A 224 -31.88 -42.22 -32.46
C TRP A 224 -30.38 -41.91 -32.45
N VAL A 225 -29.65 -42.55 -31.54
CA VAL A 225 -28.18 -42.52 -31.50
C VAL A 225 -27.66 -43.80 -32.14
N VAL A 226 -27.16 -43.69 -33.37
CA VAL A 226 -26.76 -44.81 -34.21
C VAL A 226 -25.25 -44.79 -34.43
N GLU A 227 -24.57 -45.84 -33.98
CA GLU A 227 -23.13 -46.05 -34.25
C GLU A 227 -22.99 -46.96 -35.48
N VAL A 228 -22.27 -46.50 -36.50
CA VAL A 228 -22.03 -47.18 -37.78
C VAL A 228 -20.55 -47.46 -37.93
N THR A 229 -20.20 -48.66 -38.37
CA THR A 229 -18.79 -49.04 -38.60
C THR A 229 -18.63 -50.01 -39.78
N ASP A 230 -17.46 -49.99 -40.40
CA ASP A 230 -16.97 -51.02 -41.34
C ASP A 230 -16.02 -52.04 -40.67
N GLY A 231 -15.78 -51.90 -39.36
CA GLY A 231 -14.80 -52.68 -38.60
C GLY A 231 -13.34 -52.39 -38.92
N LYS A 232 -13.05 -51.29 -39.64
CA LYS A 232 -11.71 -50.86 -40.07
C LYS A 232 -11.52 -49.36 -39.83
N GLN A 233 -11.82 -48.53 -40.83
CA GLN A 233 -11.49 -47.08 -40.87
C GLN A 233 -12.72 -46.19 -40.74
N VAL A 234 -13.91 -46.78 -40.56
CA VAL A 234 -15.14 -46.03 -40.27
C VAL A 234 -15.70 -46.54 -38.96
N ARG A 235 -15.84 -45.62 -38.00
CA ARG A 235 -16.62 -45.83 -36.78
C ARG A 235 -17.19 -44.47 -36.40
N GLU A 236 -18.40 -44.17 -36.84
CA GLU A 236 -19.05 -42.88 -36.57
C GLU A 236 -20.35 -43.06 -35.79
N THR A 237 -20.73 -42.04 -35.03
CA THR A 237 -22.05 -41.97 -34.38
C THR A 237 -22.86 -40.83 -34.98
N SER A 238 -24.05 -41.16 -35.47
CA SER A 238 -25.06 -40.21 -35.95
C SER A 238 -26.19 -40.10 -34.94
N VAL A 239 -26.51 -38.88 -34.52
CA VAL A 239 -27.69 -38.55 -33.71
C VAL A 239 -28.76 -38.01 -34.65
N LEU A 240 -29.84 -38.76 -34.82
CA LEU A 240 -30.94 -38.44 -35.72
C LEU A 240 -32.19 -38.10 -34.92
N ASP A 241 -32.83 -36.97 -35.20
CA ASP A 241 -34.14 -36.62 -34.64
C ASP A 241 -35.13 -37.77 -34.92
N ALA A 242 -35.72 -38.35 -33.87
CA ALA A 242 -36.59 -39.52 -33.96
C ALA A 242 -37.99 -39.22 -34.53
N ILE A 243 -38.32 -37.94 -34.76
CA ILE A 243 -39.56 -37.49 -35.41
C ILE A 243 -39.31 -37.19 -36.89
N THR A 244 -38.26 -36.43 -37.21
CA THR A 244 -37.99 -35.93 -38.58
C THR A 244 -36.95 -36.74 -39.34
N GLY A 245 -36.15 -37.53 -38.64
CA GLY A 245 -34.97 -38.21 -39.15
C GLY A 245 -33.83 -37.28 -39.56
N LYS A 246 -33.91 -35.97 -39.29
CA LYS A 246 -32.81 -35.05 -39.61
C LYS A 246 -31.61 -35.36 -38.70
N PRO A 247 -30.36 -35.41 -39.24
CA PRO A 247 -29.19 -35.46 -38.39
C PRO A 247 -29.10 -34.18 -37.57
N VAL A 248 -28.98 -34.32 -36.25
CA VAL A 248 -28.82 -33.20 -35.30
C VAL A 248 -27.41 -33.15 -34.73
N ASN A 249 -26.65 -34.24 -34.80
CA ASN A 249 -25.22 -34.29 -34.53
C ASN A 249 -24.59 -35.51 -35.24
N ARG A 250 -23.33 -35.44 -35.64
CA ARG A 250 -22.54 -36.54 -36.22
C ARG A 250 -21.08 -36.39 -35.81
N TYR A 251 -20.44 -37.46 -35.36
CA TYR A 251 -19.04 -37.45 -34.91
C TYR A 251 -18.36 -38.80 -35.15
N THR A 252 -17.05 -38.81 -35.35
CA THR A 252 -16.24 -40.03 -35.43
C THR A 252 -15.89 -40.55 -34.03
N MET A 253 -15.79 -41.88 -33.91
CA MET A 253 -15.30 -42.64 -32.76
C MET A 253 -13.94 -43.29 -33.06
N ILE A 254 -13.35 -42.98 -34.22
CA ILE A 254 -11.96 -43.22 -34.56
C ILE A 254 -11.22 -41.91 -34.32
N ALA A 255 -10.24 -41.92 -33.44
CA ALA A 255 -9.27 -40.84 -33.34
C ALA A 255 -8.27 -40.99 -34.50
N HIS A 256 -8.18 -39.99 -35.38
CA HIS A 256 -6.93 -39.76 -36.10
C HIS A 256 -6.02 -39.06 -35.07
N ASN A 257 -4.88 -39.67 -34.70
CA ASN A 257 -3.98 -39.04 -33.74
C ASN A 257 -3.38 -37.77 -34.36
N LEU A 258 -2.83 -37.87 -35.57
CA LEU A 258 -2.24 -36.76 -36.33
C LEU A 258 -3.07 -36.50 -37.61
N ASP A 259 -3.33 -35.24 -37.93
CA ASP A 259 -3.96 -34.75 -39.17
C ASP A 259 -3.24 -33.46 -39.60
N ARG A 260 -2.56 -33.49 -40.75
CA ARG A 260 -1.69 -32.43 -41.26
C ARG A 260 -2.03 -32.06 -42.69
N GLU A 261 -1.93 -30.78 -43.01
CA GLU A 261 -1.98 -30.25 -44.38
C GLU A 261 -0.85 -29.25 -44.61
N LEU A 262 -0.18 -29.37 -45.75
CA LEU A 262 0.82 -28.44 -46.24
C LEU A 262 0.29 -27.75 -47.50
N HIS A 263 0.40 -26.43 -47.53
CA HIS A 263 0.06 -25.56 -48.65
C HIS A 263 1.29 -24.77 -49.13
N GLU A 264 1.20 -24.22 -50.33
CA GLU A 264 2.21 -23.30 -50.89
C GLU A 264 1.60 -21.89 -50.96
N THR A 265 2.34 -20.87 -50.53
CA THR A 265 2.02 -19.43 -50.53
C THR A 265 0.77 -18.98 -49.76
N SER A 266 -0.26 -19.81 -49.58
CA SER A 266 -1.39 -19.50 -48.69
C SER A 266 -2.24 -20.74 -48.40
N ILE A 267 -3.03 -20.69 -47.32
CA ILE A 267 -4.02 -21.72 -46.97
C ILE A 267 -5.12 -21.92 -48.04
N ASN A 268 -5.31 -20.95 -48.94
CA ASN A 268 -6.34 -21.01 -49.98
C ASN A 268 -5.86 -21.71 -51.26
N GLU A 269 -4.55 -21.92 -51.41
CA GLU A 269 -3.98 -22.67 -52.52
C GLU A 269 -4.21 -24.18 -52.37
N PRO A 270 -4.12 -24.97 -53.46
CA PRO A 270 -4.23 -26.41 -53.40
C PRO A 270 -3.20 -27.02 -52.44
N ILE A 271 -3.67 -27.98 -51.64
CA ILE A 271 -2.83 -28.80 -50.76
C ILE A 271 -1.70 -29.44 -51.57
N VAL A 272 -0.46 -29.20 -51.15
CA VAL A 272 0.76 -29.78 -51.72
C VAL A 272 1.02 -31.17 -51.14
N TRP A 273 0.74 -31.33 -49.84
CA TRP A 273 0.80 -32.61 -49.14
C TRP A 273 -0.19 -32.66 -47.98
N LYS A 274 -0.72 -33.83 -47.66
CA LYS A 274 -1.56 -34.05 -46.47
C LYS A 274 -1.32 -35.41 -45.85
N GLU A 275 -1.78 -35.54 -44.61
CA GLU A 275 -1.67 -36.77 -43.86
C GLU A 275 -2.25 -37.97 -44.62
N GLY A 276 -1.41 -38.99 -44.82
CA GLY A 276 -1.72 -40.20 -45.58
C GLY A 276 -1.24 -40.20 -47.03
N ASP A 277 -0.72 -39.09 -47.56
CA ASP A 277 0.02 -39.07 -48.82
C ASP A 277 1.43 -39.71 -48.65
N ASP A 278 2.02 -40.18 -49.75
CA ASP A 278 3.36 -40.77 -49.73
C ASP A 278 4.40 -39.69 -49.35
N PHE A 279 5.23 -39.96 -48.33
CA PHE A 279 6.32 -39.07 -47.90
C PHE A 279 7.70 -39.66 -48.27
N PRO A 280 8.67 -38.87 -48.77
CA PRO A 280 8.62 -37.42 -49.00
C PRO A 280 7.95 -37.02 -50.34
N GLY A 281 7.48 -37.98 -51.13
CA GLY A 281 6.76 -37.69 -52.36
C GLY A 281 7.54 -36.80 -53.34
N ALA A 282 6.92 -35.69 -53.77
CA ALA A 282 7.48 -34.70 -54.68
C ALA A 282 7.83 -33.37 -54.00
N LEU A 283 7.94 -33.36 -52.66
CA LEU A 283 8.23 -32.16 -51.88
C LEU A 283 9.67 -31.69 -52.11
N ASP A 284 9.88 -30.37 -52.02
CA ASP A 284 11.22 -29.78 -51.91
C ASP A 284 11.79 -29.96 -50.49
N ASP A 285 12.95 -29.36 -50.21
CA ASP A 285 13.64 -29.58 -48.94
C ASP A 285 12.97 -28.82 -47.79
N ASP A 286 12.50 -27.59 -48.03
CA ASP A 286 11.73 -26.80 -47.04
C ASP A 286 10.43 -27.51 -46.68
N GLN A 287 9.62 -27.88 -47.68
CA GLN A 287 8.35 -28.59 -47.50
C GLN A 287 8.52 -29.94 -46.80
N LYS A 288 9.61 -30.68 -47.07
CA LYS A 288 9.92 -31.92 -46.32
C LYS A 288 10.14 -31.60 -44.86
N SER A 289 10.93 -30.58 -44.60
CA SER A 289 11.33 -30.17 -43.26
C SER A 289 10.13 -29.74 -42.43
N GLU A 290 9.29 -28.87 -42.98
CA GLU A 290 8.03 -28.42 -42.40
C GLU A 290 7.09 -29.58 -42.04
N VAL A 291 6.90 -30.54 -42.95
CA VAL A 291 6.07 -31.72 -42.68
C VAL A 291 6.67 -32.56 -41.56
N GLN A 292 7.98 -32.78 -41.57
CA GLN A 292 8.68 -33.56 -40.53
C GLN A 292 8.59 -32.89 -39.16
N GLY A 293 9.03 -31.63 -39.05
CA GLY A 293 9.04 -30.85 -37.82
C GLY A 293 7.63 -30.68 -37.23
N THR A 294 6.61 -30.45 -38.06
CA THR A 294 5.20 -30.43 -37.63
C THR A 294 4.78 -31.75 -36.99
N GLY A 295 5.24 -32.87 -37.54
CA GLY A 295 4.98 -34.19 -36.96
C GLY A 295 5.73 -34.41 -35.65
N GLU A 296 7.00 -34.01 -35.59
CA GLU A 296 7.85 -34.13 -34.41
C GLU A 296 7.29 -33.33 -33.24
N ALA A 297 6.88 -32.07 -33.48
CA ALA A 297 6.16 -31.26 -32.50
C ALA A 297 4.90 -31.98 -32.01
N TYR A 298 4.04 -32.48 -32.90
CA TYR A 298 2.84 -33.23 -32.48
C TYR A 298 3.18 -34.40 -31.55
N TRP A 299 4.12 -35.26 -31.96
CA TRP A 299 4.43 -36.47 -31.23
C TRP A 299 5.18 -36.22 -29.93
N PHE A 300 5.99 -35.16 -29.88
CA PHE A 300 6.58 -34.67 -28.64
C PHE A 300 5.49 -34.41 -27.59
N PHE A 301 4.52 -33.53 -27.89
CA PHE A 301 3.47 -33.18 -26.92
C PHE A 301 2.51 -34.36 -26.66
N LYS A 302 2.19 -35.16 -27.68
CA LYS A 302 1.32 -36.33 -27.54
C LYS A 302 1.93 -37.42 -26.67
N ASN A 303 3.18 -37.79 -26.92
CA ASN A 303 3.81 -38.92 -26.23
C ASN A 303 4.34 -38.51 -24.85
N SER A 304 4.89 -37.29 -24.73
CA SER A 304 5.49 -36.82 -23.48
C SER A 304 4.43 -36.35 -22.49
N PHE A 305 3.38 -35.69 -22.96
CA PHE A 305 2.40 -35.02 -22.08
C PHE A 305 0.95 -35.47 -22.28
N GLY A 306 0.69 -36.33 -23.27
CA GLY A 306 -0.66 -36.81 -23.57
C GLY A 306 -1.55 -35.78 -24.26
N ARG A 307 -1.00 -34.68 -24.78
CA ARG A 307 -1.76 -33.62 -25.43
C ARG A 307 -1.98 -33.94 -26.91
N ASP A 308 -3.24 -33.93 -27.34
CA ASP A 308 -3.62 -34.26 -28.71
C ASP A 308 -3.64 -33.02 -29.60
N ALA A 309 -2.59 -32.83 -30.41
CA ALA A 309 -2.33 -31.62 -31.19
C ALA A 309 -2.22 -30.35 -30.33
N TRP A 310 -2.04 -29.20 -30.99
CA TRP A 310 -1.84 -27.91 -30.34
C TRP A 310 -3.00 -27.47 -29.44
N ASP A 311 -4.23 -27.92 -29.71
CA ASP A 311 -5.43 -27.57 -28.93
C ASP A 311 -5.89 -28.63 -27.90
N GLY A 312 -5.24 -29.80 -27.88
CA GLY A 312 -5.64 -30.93 -27.03
C GLY A 312 -6.89 -31.67 -27.52
N ALA A 313 -7.42 -31.35 -28.69
CA ALA A 313 -8.61 -31.96 -29.28
C ALA A 313 -8.34 -32.65 -30.63
N GLY A 314 -7.07 -32.77 -31.03
CA GLY A 314 -6.67 -33.40 -32.29
C GLY A 314 -7.02 -32.54 -33.50
N SER A 315 -7.00 -31.21 -33.35
CA SER A 315 -7.19 -30.31 -34.49
C SER A 315 -6.11 -30.51 -35.54
N LYS A 316 -6.50 -30.25 -36.79
CA LYS A 316 -5.60 -30.29 -37.94
C LYS A 316 -4.45 -29.29 -37.74
N MET A 317 -3.27 -29.71 -38.15
CA MET A 317 -2.05 -28.90 -38.16
C MET A 317 -1.78 -28.44 -39.60
N ILE A 318 -2.00 -27.16 -39.87
CA ILE A 318 -1.88 -26.56 -41.20
C ILE A 318 -0.58 -25.77 -41.28
N THR A 319 0.20 -26.05 -42.32
CA THR A 319 1.47 -25.37 -42.61
C THR A 319 1.41 -24.75 -44.00
N VAL A 320 1.98 -23.54 -44.14
CA VAL A 320 2.09 -22.81 -45.41
C VAL A 320 3.57 -22.53 -45.68
N ASN A 321 4.09 -23.11 -46.75
CA ASN A 321 5.43 -22.85 -47.27
C ASN A 321 5.44 -21.59 -48.14
N ASN A 322 6.52 -20.82 -48.12
CA ASN A 322 6.74 -19.61 -48.93
C ASN A 322 5.57 -18.60 -48.90
N ASP A 323 5.07 -18.30 -47.71
CA ASP A 323 3.99 -17.32 -47.56
C ASP A 323 4.50 -15.90 -47.96
N PRO A 324 3.92 -15.23 -48.97
CA PRO A 324 4.35 -13.91 -49.39
C PRO A 324 3.80 -12.79 -48.49
N ASP A 325 2.89 -13.10 -47.57
CA ASP A 325 2.28 -12.13 -46.65
C ASP A 325 3.07 -11.99 -45.33
N ILE A 326 4.22 -12.68 -45.20
CA ILE A 326 5.17 -12.51 -44.09
C ILE A 326 6.45 -11.80 -44.55
N ASP A 327 7.00 -10.94 -43.70
CA ASP A 327 8.21 -10.16 -44.00
C ASP A 327 9.46 -11.05 -43.92
N CYS A 328 9.92 -11.58 -45.05
CA CYS A 328 11.07 -12.49 -45.11
C CYS A 328 12.44 -11.82 -44.85
N PRO A 329 13.41 -12.54 -44.25
CA PRO A 329 13.32 -13.93 -43.75
C PRO A 329 12.60 -14.00 -42.40
N ASN A 330 11.57 -14.85 -42.30
CA ASN A 330 10.80 -15.04 -41.08
C ASN A 330 9.96 -16.33 -41.11
N ALA A 331 9.40 -16.69 -39.97
CA ALA A 331 8.30 -17.65 -39.83
C ALA A 331 7.31 -17.11 -38.79
N ASN A 332 6.05 -17.57 -38.83
CA ASN A 332 5.10 -17.23 -37.77
C ASN A 332 3.99 -18.26 -37.57
N TRP A 333 3.40 -18.23 -36.38
CA TRP A 333 2.04 -18.72 -36.10
C TRP A 333 1.05 -17.55 -36.13
N ASN A 334 0.04 -17.63 -37.01
CA ASN A 334 -0.96 -16.57 -37.18
C ASN A 334 -2.30 -16.83 -36.45
N GLY A 335 -2.38 -17.87 -35.61
CA GLY A 335 -3.62 -18.32 -34.97
C GLY A 335 -4.38 -19.43 -35.72
N ALA A 336 -3.98 -19.77 -36.95
CA ALA A 336 -4.61 -20.79 -37.77
C ALA A 336 -3.63 -21.74 -38.47
N SER A 337 -2.49 -21.22 -38.93
CA SER A 337 -1.42 -21.96 -39.59
C SER A 337 -0.05 -21.47 -39.14
N THR A 338 0.94 -22.36 -39.23
CA THR A 338 2.35 -21.97 -39.23
C THR A 338 2.77 -21.63 -40.66
N ASN A 339 3.48 -20.53 -40.85
CA ASN A 339 3.79 -19.95 -42.16
C ASN A 339 5.28 -19.63 -42.21
N TYR A 340 5.94 -19.97 -43.33
CA TYR A 340 7.39 -19.95 -43.42
C TYR A 340 7.86 -19.26 -44.69
N CYS A 341 8.98 -18.55 -44.59
CA CYS A 341 9.76 -18.09 -45.74
C CYS A 341 10.65 -19.23 -46.25
N SER A 342 11.04 -19.16 -47.52
CA SER A 342 12.03 -20.11 -48.07
C SER A 342 13.32 -20.07 -47.24
N GLY A 343 13.82 -21.25 -46.87
CA GLY A 343 15.03 -21.39 -46.07
C GLY A 343 14.88 -21.05 -44.58
N VAL A 344 13.65 -20.93 -44.07
CA VAL A 344 13.33 -20.81 -42.63
C VAL A 344 12.51 -22.03 -42.23
N SER A 345 13.13 -23.21 -42.21
CA SER A 345 12.43 -24.50 -42.06
C SER A 345 13.21 -25.53 -41.25
N SER A 346 14.23 -25.15 -40.47
CA SER A 346 14.89 -26.05 -39.51
C SER A 346 13.88 -26.65 -38.53
N ASP A 347 14.22 -27.79 -37.94
CA ASP A 347 13.33 -28.48 -37.01
C ASP A 347 13.04 -27.70 -35.72
N ASP A 348 14.04 -27.02 -35.16
CA ASP A 348 13.83 -26.12 -34.01
C ASP A 348 12.88 -24.98 -34.37
N THR A 349 13.05 -24.31 -35.52
CA THR A 349 12.18 -23.22 -36.01
C THR A 349 10.76 -23.71 -36.28
N VAL A 350 10.59 -24.85 -36.97
CA VAL A 350 9.25 -25.41 -37.22
C VAL A 350 8.55 -25.78 -35.90
N ALA A 351 9.28 -26.35 -34.94
CA ALA A 351 8.73 -26.68 -33.63
C ALA A 351 8.49 -25.44 -32.75
N HIS A 352 9.29 -24.38 -32.89
CA HIS A 352 9.11 -23.07 -32.28
C HIS A 352 7.77 -22.47 -32.71
N GLU A 353 7.47 -22.43 -34.01
CA GLU A 353 6.19 -21.90 -34.50
C GLU A 353 4.98 -22.67 -33.97
N TRP A 354 5.09 -24.01 -33.89
CA TRP A 354 4.06 -24.80 -33.24
C TRP A 354 3.98 -24.50 -31.73
N GLY A 355 5.11 -24.21 -31.08
CA GLY A 355 5.20 -23.75 -29.69
C GLY A 355 4.24 -22.61 -29.38
N HIS A 356 4.12 -21.61 -30.26
CA HIS A 356 3.15 -20.52 -30.11
C HIS A 356 1.70 -21.02 -30.10
N ALA A 357 1.34 -21.96 -30.98
CA ALA A 357 0.01 -22.55 -31.01
C ALA A 357 -0.31 -23.32 -29.71
N TYR A 358 0.68 -24.03 -29.15
CA TYR A 358 0.55 -24.68 -27.84
C TYR A 358 0.40 -23.66 -26.71
N THR A 359 1.18 -22.57 -26.72
CA THR A 359 1.05 -21.46 -25.77
C THR A 359 -0.36 -20.85 -25.82
N GLU A 360 -0.86 -20.53 -27.01
CA GLU A 360 -2.20 -19.94 -27.21
C GLU A 360 -3.32 -20.79 -26.59
N LYS A 361 -3.24 -22.13 -26.74
CA LYS A 361 -4.26 -23.07 -26.25
C LYS A 361 -3.96 -23.65 -24.87
N THR A 362 -3.01 -23.08 -24.14
CA THR A 362 -2.69 -23.45 -22.75
C THR A 362 -2.70 -22.23 -21.84
N SER A 363 -1.55 -21.57 -21.63
CA SER A 363 -1.40 -20.39 -20.78
C SER A 363 -2.02 -19.14 -21.42
N GLY A 364 -2.05 -19.08 -22.76
CA GLY A 364 -2.56 -17.93 -23.51
C GLY A 364 -1.74 -16.66 -23.31
N LEU A 365 -0.44 -16.79 -23.00
CA LEU A 365 0.47 -15.67 -22.76
C LEU A 365 0.35 -14.63 -23.88
N LEU A 366 0.03 -13.39 -23.49
CA LEU A 366 -0.02 -12.27 -24.40
C LEU A 366 1.35 -12.03 -25.01
N TYR A 367 1.39 -11.68 -26.28
CA TYR A 367 2.62 -11.47 -27.03
C TYR A 367 3.19 -10.06 -26.83
N GLN A 368 3.38 -9.67 -25.56
CA GLN A 368 3.90 -8.35 -25.21
C GLN A 368 4.65 -8.39 -23.86
N TRP A 369 5.74 -7.64 -23.74
CA TRP A 369 6.55 -7.50 -22.52
C TRP A 369 6.98 -8.85 -21.94
N GLN A 370 7.04 -9.01 -20.60
CA GLN A 370 7.40 -10.29 -19.96
C GLN A 370 6.48 -11.47 -20.34
N PRO A 371 5.14 -11.33 -20.43
CA PRO A 371 4.30 -12.40 -20.96
C PRO A 371 4.72 -12.84 -22.37
N GLY A 372 5.05 -11.88 -23.25
CA GLY A 372 5.49 -12.15 -24.62
C GLY A 372 6.87 -12.78 -24.67
N ALA A 373 7.80 -12.29 -23.86
CA ALA A 373 9.13 -12.89 -23.70
C ALA A 373 9.07 -14.34 -23.22
N MET A 374 8.09 -14.67 -22.36
CA MET A 374 7.82 -16.07 -22.01
C MET A 374 7.16 -16.84 -23.13
N ASN A 375 6.29 -16.22 -23.93
CA ASN A 375 5.68 -16.87 -25.09
C ASN A 375 6.77 -17.32 -26.08
N GLU A 376 7.68 -16.40 -26.43
CA GLU A 376 8.90 -16.65 -27.21
C GLU A 376 9.78 -17.73 -26.57
N ALA A 377 10.12 -17.59 -25.29
CA ALA A 377 10.99 -18.55 -24.62
C ALA A 377 10.39 -19.95 -24.56
N TYR A 378 9.06 -20.09 -24.38
CA TYR A 378 8.43 -21.41 -24.46
C TYR A 378 8.54 -22.01 -25.85
N SER A 379 8.40 -21.22 -26.90
CA SER A 379 8.60 -21.67 -28.29
C SER A 379 10.04 -22.12 -28.52
N ASP A 380 11.04 -21.33 -28.11
CA ASP A 380 12.46 -21.71 -28.15
C ASP A 380 12.74 -23.00 -27.38
N ILE A 381 12.22 -23.11 -26.16
CA ILE A 381 12.36 -24.30 -25.31
C ILE A 381 11.80 -25.55 -26.00
N TRP A 382 10.65 -25.44 -26.68
CA TRP A 382 10.05 -26.57 -27.38
C TRP A 382 10.73 -26.89 -28.69
N GLY A 383 11.22 -25.88 -29.42
CA GLY A 383 12.09 -26.01 -30.58
C GLY A 383 13.33 -26.84 -30.24
N GLU A 384 14.13 -26.33 -29.30
CA GLU A 384 15.36 -26.98 -28.84
C GLU A 384 15.14 -28.36 -28.22
N THR A 385 14.00 -28.56 -27.55
CA THR A 385 13.68 -29.89 -27.00
C THR A 385 13.39 -30.89 -28.13
N VAL A 386 12.76 -30.47 -29.23
CA VAL A 386 12.53 -31.33 -30.40
C VAL A 386 13.82 -31.61 -31.14
N ASP A 387 14.64 -30.59 -31.37
CA ASP A 387 15.97 -30.68 -31.96
C ASP A 387 16.84 -31.74 -31.24
N MET A 388 17.01 -31.58 -29.92
CA MET A 388 17.79 -32.52 -29.10
C MET A 388 17.24 -33.95 -29.02
N LEU A 389 15.99 -34.19 -29.40
CA LEU A 389 15.37 -35.51 -29.40
C LEU A 389 15.51 -36.23 -30.75
N ASN A 390 15.99 -35.55 -31.77
CA ASN A 390 16.13 -36.07 -33.13
C ASN A 390 17.60 -36.01 -33.61
N ASP A 391 17.86 -36.29 -34.89
CA ASP A 391 19.22 -36.31 -35.49
C ASP A 391 19.31 -35.47 -36.80
N ARG A 392 18.27 -34.71 -37.16
CA ARG A 392 18.24 -33.76 -38.28
C ARG A 392 18.86 -32.46 -37.80
N PHE A 393 19.55 -31.75 -38.69
CA PHE A 393 20.18 -30.45 -38.40
C PHE A 393 21.26 -30.43 -37.29
N ASN A 394 21.46 -31.51 -36.52
CA ASN A 394 22.47 -31.58 -35.45
C ASN A 394 23.97 -31.67 -35.87
N SER A 395 24.41 -30.91 -36.88
CA SER A 395 25.78 -30.88 -37.36
C SER A 395 26.20 -29.45 -37.70
N PRO A 396 27.15 -28.86 -36.94
CA PRO A 396 28.15 -29.49 -36.05
C PRO A 396 27.64 -29.94 -34.66
N ASP A 397 28.53 -30.34 -33.74
CA ASP A 397 28.17 -31.10 -32.52
C ASP A 397 27.28 -30.34 -31.49
N GLU A 398 26.05 -30.79 -31.26
CA GLU A 398 25.17 -30.34 -30.16
C GLU A 398 25.08 -31.28 -28.96
N ALA A 399 25.78 -32.42 -28.98
CA ALA A 399 25.74 -33.36 -27.87
C ALA A 399 26.68 -32.95 -26.71
N THR A 400 27.67 -32.10 -26.99
CA THR A 400 28.62 -31.62 -26.00
C THR A 400 28.04 -30.47 -25.19
N HIS A 401 28.03 -30.59 -23.86
CA HIS A 401 27.61 -29.49 -22.99
C HIS A 401 28.57 -28.31 -23.13
N ARG A 402 27.99 -27.11 -23.20
CA ARG A 402 28.75 -25.86 -23.30
C ARG A 402 29.30 -25.43 -21.95
N THR A 403 30.40 -24.69 -21.98
CA THR A 403 31.09 -24.15 -20.81
C THR A 403 30.37 -22.89 -20.33
N ASP A 404 30.24 -22.74 -19.01
CA ASP A 404 29.63 -21.55 -18.38
C ASP A 404 30.18 -20.23 -18.97
N GLY A 405 29.27 -19.40 -19.50
CA GLY A 405 29.58 -18.05 -19.99
C GLY A 405 30.37 -17.97 -21.31
N LYS A 406 30.50 -19.08 -22.05
CA LYS A 406 31.12 -19.07 -23.38
C LYS A 406 30.09 -19.05 -24.51
N CYS A 407 30.36 -18.25 -25.54
CA CYS A 407 29.65 -18.29 -26.83
C CYS A 407 29.99 -19.53 -27.65
N SER A 408 29.15 -19.87 -28.62
CA SER A 408 29.38 -20.98 -29.57
C SER A 408 30.17 -20.46 -30.76
N GLU A 409 30.98 -21.31 -31.40
CA GLU A 409 31.56 -21.00 -32.70
C GLU A 409 30.49 -20.74 -33.77
N GLY A 410 29.25 -21.20 -33.58
CA GLY A 410 28.09 -20.86 -34.41
C GLY A 410 27.46 -19.50 -34.11
N THR A 411 27.87 -18.85 -33.01
CA THR A 411 27.41 -17.51 -32.65
C THR A 411 28.18 -16.43 -33.42
N ARG A 412 27.47 -15.46 -33.99
CA ARG A 412 28.10 -14.26 -34.59
C ARG A 412 28.53 -13.29 -33.48
N GLY A 413 29.82 -13.02 -33.38
CA GLY A 413 30.36 -12.07 -32.39
C GLY A 413 30.36 -10.62 -32.87
N ALA A 414 30.72 -9.71 -31.96
CA ALA A 414 31.12 -8.35 -32.33
C ALA A 414 32.30 -8.39 -33.30
N ILE A 415 32.33 -7.44 -34.24
CA ILE A 415 33.39 -7.35 -35.24
C ILE A 415 34.14 -6.02 -35.13
N SER A 416 35.44 -6.04 -35.38
CA SER A 416 36.17 -4.83 -35.74
C SER A 416 36.04 -4.59 -37.23
N VAL A 417 35.80 -3.33 -37.56
CA VAL A 417 35.76 -2.85 -38.93
C VAL A 417 36.90 -1.86 -39.10
N GLU A 418 37.92 -2.25 -39.86
CA GLU A 418 39.10 -1.42 -40.12
C GLU A 418 39.16 -1.08 -41.61
N VAL A 419 39.07 0.20 -41.93
CA VAL A 419 39.22 0.71 -43.31
C VAL A 419 40.56 1.42 -43.43
N SER A 420 41.28 1.18 -44.52
CA SER A 420 42.58 1.81 -44.72
C SER A 420 42.52 3.34 -44.74
N ALA A 421 43.64 3.98 -44.41
CA ALA A 421 43.72 5.44 -44.31
C ALA A 421 43.23 6.13 -45.59
N PRO A 422 42.43 7.21 -45.50
CA PRO A 422 42.31 8.09 -44.33
C PRO A 422 41.22 7.76 -43.30
N VAL A 423 40.42 6.71 -43.50
CA VAL A 423 39.26 6.41 -42.64
C VAL A 423 39.70 5.86 -41.27
N GLY A 424 40.31 4.67 -41.23
CA GLY A 424 40.71 4.02 -39.98
C GLY A 424 39.61 3.13 -39.39
N THR A 425 39.60 3.00 -38.07
CA THR A 425 38.64 2.18 -37.32
C THR A 425 37.23 2.75 -37.44
N CYS A 426 36.30 1.94 -37.92
CA CYS A 426 34.88 2.27 -38.01
C CYS A 426 34.12 1.68 -36.82
N THR A 427 33.04 2.35 -36.41
CA THR A 427 32.02 1.74 -35.55
C THR A 427 31.14 0.86 -36.42
N GLY A 428 31.09 -0.45 -36.15
CA GLY A 428 30.33 -1.37 -36.99
C GLY A 428 29.64 -2.50 -36.24
N ALA A 429 28.64 -3.08 -36.91
CA ALA A 429 27.92 -4.27 -36.48
C ALA A 429 27.95 -5.28 -37.63
N PRO A 430 28.10 -6.59 -37.35
CA PRO A 430 28.03 -7.60 -38.40
C PRO A 430 26.62 -7.62 -39.00
N ALA A 431 26.49 -7.96 -40.27
CA ALA A 431 25.20 -8.34 -40.81
C ALA A 431 24.76 -9.68 -40.18
N ALA A 432 23.46 -9.92 -40.15
CA ALA A 432 22.87 -11.20 -39.75
C ALA A 432 22.86 -12.20 -40.91
N PHE A 433 23.39 -11.88 -42.10
CA PHE A 433 23.52 -12.80 -43.23
C PHE A 433 24.98 -13.05 -43.63
N GLY A 434 25.21 -14.04 -44.48
CA GLY A 434 26.54 -14.36 -44.98
C GLY A 434 27.40 -15.18 -44.02
N PRO A 435 28.65 -15.47 -44.41
CA PRO A 435 29.53 -16.33 -43.63
C PRO A 435 29.89 -15.71 -42.27
N ILE A 436 30.16 -16.55 -41.27
CA ILE A 436 30.72 -16.12 -39.99
C ILE A 436 32.03 -15.36 -40.25
N ILE A 437 32.10 -14.13 -39.75
CA ILE A 437 33.27 -13.25 -39.91
C ILE A 437 34.35 -13.71 -38.94
N ASP A 438 35.48 -14.20 -39.44
CA ASP A 438 36.66 -14.54 -38.64
C ASP A 438 37.73 -13.43 -38.74
N ASN A 439 38.29 -13.21 -39.92
CA ASN A 439 39.25 -12.17 -40.28
C ASN A 439 39.37 -12.11 -41.82
N VAL A 440 38.43 -11.42 -42.45
CA VAL A 440 38.38 -11.22 -43.90
C VAL A 440 38.91 -9.84 -44.27
N THR A 441 39.69 -9.74 -45.35
CA THR A 441 40.21 -8.46 -45.85
C THR A 441 40.09 -8.42 -47.36
N ASP A 442 39.52 -7.34 -47.90
CA ASP A 442 39.39 -7.13 -49.35
C ASP A 442 39.44 -5.64 -49.71
N ASP A 443 39.54 -5.34 -51.01
CA ASP A 443 39.37 -3.98 -51.53
C ASP A 443 37.92 -3.50 -51.29
N LEU A 444 37.73 -2.22 -50.96
CA LEU A 444 36.42 -1.60 -50.76
C LEU A 444 36.15 -0.56 -51.85
N VAL A 445 34.97 -0.65 -52.49
CA VAL A 445 34.52 0.27 -53.55
C VAL A 445 33.18 0.86 -53.16
N VAL A 446 33.01 2.18 -53.32
CA VAL A 446 31.69 2.83 -53.17
C VAL A 446 30.84 2.47 -54.38
N GLY A 447 29.72 1.80 -54.16
CA GLY A 447 28.74 1.51 -55.20
C GLY A 447 28.07 2.79 -55.65
N THR A 448 27.92 2.97 -56.97
CA THR A 448 27.19 4.09 -57.53
C THR A 448 26.09 3.60 -58.44
N ASP A 449 24.90 4.14 -58.30
CA ASP A 449 23.70 3.75 -59.04
C ASP A 449 22.84 4.97 -59.43
N ALA A 450 21.71 4.72 -60.10
CA ALA A 450 20.89 5.79 -60.64
C ALA A 450 20.03 6.42 -59.54
N VAL A 451 20.00 7.76 -59.46
CA VAL A 451 19.18 8.50 -58.48
C VAL A 451 17.69 8.32 -58.73
N GLU A 452 16.94 7.90 -57.70
CA GLU A 452 15.49 7.74 -57.73
C GLU A 452 14.76 9.09 -57.74
N GLU A 453 13.83 9.24 -58.68
CA GLU A 453 12.91 10.37 -58.78
C GLU A 453 11.44 9.89 -58.63
N GLU A 454 10.70 10.50 -57.71
CA GLU A 454 9.26 10.28 -57.55
C GLU A 454 8.52 11.60 -57.82
N ASP A 455 7.59 11.59 -58.79
CA ASP A 455 6.85 12.79 -59.26
C ASP A 455 7.73 14.02 -59.64
N GLY A 456 9.00 13.79 -59.98
CA GLY A 456 9.96 14.82 -60.36
C GLY A 456 10.75 15.41 -59.20
N ASP A 457 10.56 14.92 -57.98
CA ASP A 457 11.40 15.19 -56.82
C ASP A 457 12.42 14.07 -56.61
N VAL A 458 13.65 14.46 -56.31
CA VAL A 458 14.74 13.52 -55.98
C VAL A 458 14.49 12.96 -54.59
N VAL A 459 14.23 11.65 -54.51
CA VAL A 459 13.92 10.95 -53.25
C VAL A 459 15.08 10.07 -52.77
N GLY A 460 15.93 9.57 -53.67
CA GLY A 460 17.10 8.73 -53.35
C GLY A 460 18.46 9.41 -53.50
N THR A 461 19.53 8.61 -53.46
CA THR A 461 20.93 9.03 -53.63
C THR A 461 21.65 8.19 -54.66
N ASP A 462 22.76 8.66 -55.22
CA ASP A 462 23.54 7.91 -56.22
C ASP A 462 24.47 6.84 -55.60
N THR A 463 24.27 6.51 -54.31
CA THR A 463 25.11 5.58 -53.55
C THR A 463 24.31 4.64 -52.66
N ASP A 464 22.98 4.56 -52.81
CA ASP A 464 22.17 3.69 -51.98
C ASP A 464 21.97 2.29 -52.58
N GLY A 465 22.32 2.04 -53.83
CA GLY A 465 22.22 0.72 -54.43
C GLY A 465 20.78 0.22 -54.54
N CYS A 466 19.82 1.14 -54.70
CA CYS A 466 18.42 0.83 -54.97
C CYS A 466 18.15 0.52 -56.44
N SER A 467 19.15 0.69 -57.30
CA SER A 467 19.16 0.22 -58.68
C SER A 467 20.49 -0.49 -59.04
N PRO A 468 20.55 -1.22 -60.17
CA PRO A 468 21.79 -1.89 -60.58
C PRO A 468 22.97 -0.93 -60.69
N PHE A 469 24.11 -1.29 -60.09
CA PHE A 469 25.29 -0.42 -60.02
C PHE A 469 25.86 -0.03 -61.40
N ASP A 470 25.98 1.28 -61.63
CA ASP A 470 26.64 1.89 -62.80
C ASP A 470 28.13 1.52 -62.87
N ASN A 471 28.75 1.27 -61.71
CA ASN A 471 30.16 0.91 -61.58
C ASN A 471 30.40 -0.57 -61.26
N GLY A 472 29.48 -1.48 -61.61
CA GLY A 472 29.58 -2.92 -61.32
C GLY A 472 30.90 -3.60 -61.71
N ALA A 473 31.54 -3.19 -62.82
CA ALA A 473 32.85 -3.72 -63.21
C ALA A 473 33.99 -3.38 -62.24
N ALA A 474 33.85 -2.32 -61.44
CA ALA A 474 34.78 -1.96 -60.38
C ALA A 474 34.51 -2.72 -59.06
N ILE A 475 33.27 -3.18 -58.85
CA ILE A 475 32.81 -3.93 -57.68
C ILE A 475 33.18 -5.42 -57.78
N SER A 476 33.17 -5.99 -58.98
CA SER A 476 33.38 -7.44 -59.18
C SER A 476 34.65 -7.96 -58.49
N GLY A 477 34.47 -8.92 -57.57
CA GLY A 477 35.51 -9.56 -56.77
C GLY A 477 35.98 -8.75 -55.56
N LYS A 478 35.20 -7.76 -55.10
CA LYS A 478 35.55 -6.82 -54.01
C LYS A 478 34.35 -6.55 -53.10
N PHE A 479 34.59 -5.84 -52.00
CA PHE A 479 33.52 -5.35 -51.13
C PHE A 479 32.92 -4.07 -51.72
N VAL A 480 31.60 -3.92 -51.60
CA VAL A 480 30.87 -2.72 -52.00
C VAL A 480 30.30 -1.98 -50.79
N TYR A 481 30.48 -0.66 -50.74
CA TYR A 481 29.79 0.22 -49.79
C TYR A 481 28.52 0.79 -50.44
N VAL A 482 27.41 0.78 -49.69
CA VAL A 482 26.13 1.44 -50.05
C VAL A 482 25.52 2.15 -48.85
N ASP A 483 24.74 3.20 -49.09
CA ASP A 483 23.93 3.82 -48.05
C ASP A 483 22.63 3.05 -47.78
N ARG A 484 22.11 3.13 -46.55
CA ARG A 484 20.85 2.50 -46.14
C ARG A 484 19.66 2.86 -47.06
N GLY A 485 19.63 4.05 -47.66
CA GLY A 485 18.66 4.43 -48.70
C GLY A 485 17.18 4.30 -48.33
N LEU A 486 16.32 4.26 -49.36
CA LEU A 486 14.86 4.09 -49.24
C LEU A 486 14.34 2.68 -49.61
N CYS A 487 15.08 1.92 -50.41
CA CYS A 487 14.75 0.54 -50.77
C CYS A 487 15.17 -0.48 -49.70
N ALA A 488 14.68 -1.71 -49.83
CA ALA A 488 14.99 -2.78 -48.90
C ALA A 488 16.48 -3.18 -48.98
N PHE A 489 17.02 -3.70 -47.86
CA PHE A 489 18.39 -4.23 -47.85
C PHE A 489 18.56 -5.40 -48.83
N ALA A 490 17.53 -6.22 -49.02
CA ALA A 490 17.53 -7.34 -49.96
C ALA A 490 17.80 -6.90 -51.41
N ASP A 491 17.23 -5.79 -51.85
CA ASP A 491 17.46 -5.27 -53.20
C ASP A 491 18.93 -4.87 -53.39
N LYS A 492 19.51 -4.20 -52.39
CA LYS A 492 20.93 -3.78 -52.38
C LYS A 492 21.87 -4.99 -52.42
N ILE A 493 21.55 -6.02 -51.65
CA ILE A 493 22.27 -7.28 -51.61
C ILE A 493 22.23 -7.95 -52.99
N ALA A 494 21.05 -8.09 -53.58
CA ALA A 494 20.88 -8.70 -54.91
C ALA A 494 21.69 -7.94 -55.98
N HIS A 495 21.67 -6.60 -55.95
CA HIS A 495 22.48 -5.79 -56.87
C HIS A 495 24.00 -5.93 -56.64
N ALA A 496 24.43 -6.13 -55.40
CA ALA A 496 25.84 -6.40 -55.08
C ALA A 496 26.28 -7.77 -55.60
N GLU A 497 25.44 -8.78 -55.44
CA GLU A 497 25.66 -10.13 -55.98
C GLU A 497 25.71 -10.13 -57.51
N ASP A 498 24.77 -9.43 -58.17
CA ASP A 498 24.74 -9.28 -59.62
C ASP A 498 26.00 -8.56 -60.16
N ALA A 499 26.54 -7.62 -59.39
CA ALA A 499 27.82 -6.95 -59.68
C ALA A 499 29.04 -7.85 -59.38
N GLY A 500 28.83 -9.01 -58.75
CA GLY A 500 29.86 -9.98 -58.39
C GLY A 500 30.69 -9.57 -57.19
N ALA A 501 30.12 -8.84 -56.23
CA ALA A 501 30.78 -8.49 -54.98
C ALA A 501 31.19 -9.73 -54.17
N THR A 502 32.13 -9.56 -53.23
CA THR A 502 32.52 -10.56 -52.21
C THR A 502 32.06 -10.18 -50.80
N GLY A 503 31.64 -8.93 -50.62
CA GLY A 503 31.06 -8.41 -49.39
C GLY A 503 30.31 -7.10 -49.60
N ILE A 504 29.47 -6.70 -48.64
CA ILE A 504 28.64 -5.49 -48.69
C ILE A 504 28.70 -4.75 -47.35
N ILE A 505 28.87 -3.43 -47.40
CA ILE A 505 28.95 -2.55 -46.24
C ILE A 505 27.86 -1.49 -46.31
N PHE A 506 26.99 -1.46 -45.30
CA PHE A 506 25.89 -0.50 -45.23
C PHE A 506 26.28 0.73 -44.38
N GLY A 507 26.23 1.91 -44.97
CA GLY A 507 26.27 3.16 -44.23
C GLY A 507 24.93 3.48 -43.60
N ASN A 508 24.85 3.43 -42.26
CA ASN A 508 23.62 3.77 -41.55
C ASN A 508 23.30 5.27 -41.70
N ASN A 509 22.01 5.62 -41.68
CA ASN A 509 21.54 7.01 -41.71
C ASN A 509 20.79 7.41 -40.42
N ARG A 510 20.86 6.57 -39.38
CA ARG A 510 20.28 6.79 -38.05
C ARG A 510 21.38 6.75 -36.97
N PRO A 511 21.15 7.30 -35.77
CA PRO A 511 22.07 7.14 -34.64
C PRO A 511 22.33 5.67 -34.31
N GLY A 512 23.58 5.31 -34.02
CA GLY A 512 23.99 3.94 -33.72
C GLY A 512 24.27 3.08 -34.95
N VAL A 513 24.59 1.81 -34.71
CA VAL A 513 24.72 0.76 -35.72
C VAL A 513 23.91 -0.43 -35.25
N SER A 514 23.28 -1.14 -36.18
CA SER A 514 22.51 -2.36 -35.91
C SER A 514 22.92 -3.43 -36.90
N SER A 515 22.70 -4.70 -36.55
CA SER A 515 22.80 -5.78 -37.52
C SER A 515 21.80 -5.56 -38.68
N VAL A 516 22.14 -6.10 -39.85
CA VAL A 516 21.31 -6.06 -41.06
C VAL A 516 20.88 -7.48 -41.41
N ALA A 517 19.59 -7.73 -41.41
CA ALA A 517 19.01 -9.00 -41.87
C ALA A 517 18.97 -9.06 -43.41
N GLY A 518 19.08 -10.27 -43.96
CA GLY A 518 19.06 -10.53 -45.40
C GLY A 518 19.40 -11.97 -45.72
N PHE A 519 19.50 -12.30 -47.00
CA PHE A 519 19.94 -13.62 -47.48
C PHE A 519 21.02 -13.43 -48.53
N SER A 520 22.25 -13.85 -48.23
CA SER A 520 23.39 -13.69 -49.14
C SER A 520 24.58 -14.53 -48.68
N ASP A 521 25.42 -14.95 -49.63
CA ASP A 521 26.76 -15.50 -49.36
C ASP A 521 27.84 -14.40 -49.18
N LEU A 522 27.46 -13.12 -49.30
CA LEU A 522 28.37 -11.99 -49.12
C LEU A 522 28.70 -11.77 -47.64
N TYR A 523 29.96 -11.42 -47.34
CA TYR A 523 30.29 -10.87 -46.02
C TYR A 523 29.60 -9.53 -45.84
N GLY A 524 28.77 -9.38 -44.80
CA GLY A 524 28.01 -8.17 -44.55
C GLY A 524 28.37 -7.46 -43.25
N ALA A 525 28.39 -6.12 -43.26
CA ALA A 525 28.45 -5.31 -42.04
C ALA A 525 27.74 -3.96 -42.22
N MET A 526 27.28 -3.36 -41.12
CA MET A 526 26.84 -1.96 -41.07
C MET A 526 27.91 -1.11 -40.40
N VAL A 527 28.12 0.11 -40.90
CA VAL A 527 28.96 1.14 -40.29
C VAL A 527 28.14 2.39 -39.96
N SER A 528 28.64 3.21 -39.03
CA SER A 528 27.94 4.44 -38.62
C SER A 528 27.81 5.45 -39.77
N GLN A 529 26.88 6.39 -39.63
CA GLN A 529 26.70 7.48 -40.60
C GLN A 529 27.97 8.33 -40.79
N ALA A 530 28.71 8.55 -39.70
CA ALA A 530 29.95 9.31 -39.72
C ALA A 530 31.03 8.56 -40.53
N ASP A 531 31.22 7.27 -40.25
CA ASP A 531 32.20 6.43 -40.93
C ASP A 531 31.86 6.25 -42.41
N GLY A 532 30.58 6.04 -42.74
CA GLY A 532 30.11 5.97 -44.12
C GLY A 532 30.36 7.26 -44.91
N SER A 533 30.23 8.41 -44.26
CA SER A 533 30.57 9.71 -44.87
C SER A 533 32.07 9.84 -45.14
N GLU A 534 32.93 9.33 -44.25
CA GLU A 534 34.39 9.31 -44.44
C GLU A 534 34.82 8.34 -45.54
N ILE A 535 34.22 7.15 -45.62
CA ILE A 535 34.43 6.16 -46.70
C ILE A 535 34.13 6.79 -48.05
N LYS A 536 32.97 7.45 -48.20
CA LYS A 536 32.59 8.13 -49.45
C LYS A 536 33.53 9.30 -49.80
N ALA A 537 34.08 9.99 -48.81
CA ALA A 537 34.99 11.10 -49.02
C ALA A 537 36.43 10.68 -49.36
N ALA A 538 36.80 9.42 -49.11
CA ALA A 538 38.13 8.90 -49.34
C ALA A 538 38.43 8.80 -50.86
N ALA A 539 39.02 9.84 -51.43
CA ALA A 539 39.41 9.91 -52.84
C ALA A 539 40.65 9.03 -53.20
N VAL A 540 40.81 7.88 -52.54
CA VAL A 540 41.90 6.91 -52.70
C VAL A 540 41.32 5.48 -52.67
N PRO A 541 41.99 4.48 -53.29
CA PRO A 541 41.59 3.09 -53.13
C PRO A 541 41.58 2.69 -51.65
N LEU A 542 40.48 2.09 -51.20
CA LEU A 542 40.31 1.60 -49.84
C LEU A 542 40.41 0.07 -49.79
N THR A 543 40.79 -0.42 -48.62
CA THR A 543 40.71 -1.83 -48.23
C THR A 543 39.97 -1.87 -46.92
N ILE A 544 39.12 -2.87 -46.74
CA ILE A 544 38.39 -3.11 -45.49
C ILE A 544 38.79 -4.46 -44.91
N THR A 545 38.96 -4.49 -43.60
CA THR A 545 39.11 -5.71 -42.81
C THR A 545 37.92 -5.81 -41.88
N LEU A 546 37.20 -6.93 -41.95
CA LEU A 546 36.23 -7.35 -40.93
C LEU A 546 36.87 -8.49 -40.14
N ALA A 547 36.99 -8.35 -38.84
CA ALA A 547 37.53 -9.40 -37.97
C ALA A 547 36.63 -9.60 -36.77
N ASP A 548 36.49 -10.85 -36.33
CA ASP A 548 35.89 -11.15 -35.03
C ASP A 548 36.74 -10.49 -33.94
N ASP A 549 36.09 -9.71 -33.07
CA ASP A 549 36.77 -9.01 -31.99
C ASP A 549 37.18 -9.95 -30.83
N GLU A 550 36.75 -11.22 -30.87
CA GLU A 550 37.06 -12.19 -29.82
C GLU A 550 38.37 -12.96 -29.99
N VAL A 551 38.91 -13.43 -28.86
CA VAL A 551 40.19 -14.15 -28.81
C VAL A 551 40.03 -15.57 -29.42
N PRO A 552 40.87 -15.98 -30.39
CA PRO A 552 40.80 -17.33 -30.95
C PRO A 552 40.79 -18.45 -29.90
N GLY A 553 39.78 -19.33 -29.96
CA GLY A 553 39.55 -20.41 -28.98
C GLY A 553 38.81 -19.98 -27.70
N SER A 554 38.25 -18.76 -27.65
CA SER A 554 37.36 -18.29 -26.58
C SER A 554 36.03 -19.03 -26.59
N ARG A 555 35.50 -19.36 -27.79
CA ARG A 555 34.20 -20.01 -27.99
C ARG A 555 34.27 -21.54 -27.89
N ASP A 556 33.12 -22.15 -27.65
CA ASP A 556 32.97 -23.60 -27.68
C ASP A 556 32.56 -24.05 -29.08
N THR A 557 33.10 -25.18 -29.54
CA THR A 557 32.78 -25.76 -30.86
C THR A 557 31.38 -26.36 -30.92
N SER A 558 30.62 -26.33 -29.82
CA SER A 558 29.32 -26.96 -29.71
C SER A 558 28.20 -25.98 -29.97
N PHE A 559 27.24 -26.41 -30.79
CA PHE A 559 26.11 -25.61 -31.25
C PHE A 559 24.86 -25.81 -30.39
N ARG A 560 24.95 -26.67 -29.38
CA ARG A 560 23.90 -26.90 -28.40
C ARG A 560 23.33 -25.58 -27.86
N TRP A 561 22.00 -25.46 -27.81
CA TRP A 561 21.28 -24.27 -27.34
C TRP A 561 21.39 -23.04 -28.26
N LEU A 562 21.73 -23.22 -29.53
CA LEU A 562 21.49 -22.20 -30.54
C LEU A 562 20.05 -22.38 -31.06
N SER A 563 19.48 -21.34 -31.65
CA SER A 563 18.21 -21.48 -32.36
C SER A 563 18.29 -20.82 -33.72
N GLY A 564 17.72 -21.46 -34.73
CA GLY A 564 17.74 -21.07 -36.14
C GLY A 564 19.12 -21.20 -36.80
N GLU A 565 20.06 -21.95 -36.22
CA GLU A 565 21.42 -22.11 -36.74
C GLU A 565 21.49 -22.74 -38.12
N ASP A 566 20.53 -23.60 -38.42
CA ASP A 566 20.46 -24.38 -39.66
C ASP A 566 19.47 -23.81 -40.67
N ASP A 567 18.86 -22.67 -40.37
CA ASP A 567 18.06 -21.91 -41.32
C ASP A 567 18.98 -21.11 -42.26
N PRO A 568 19.13 -21.54 -43.54
CA PRO A 568 20.01 -20.85 -44.47
C PRO A 568 19.58 -19.40 -44.70
N ALA A 569 18.28 -19.09 -44.56
CA ALA A 569 17.75 -17.73 -44.72
C ALA A 569 18.20 -16.78 -43.61
N PHE A 570 18.46 -17.29 -42.40
CA PHE A 570 19.05 -16.53 -41.30
C PHE A 570 20.58 -16.50 -41.36
N GLY A 571 21.22 -17.37 -42.15
CA GLY A 571 22.67 -17.40 -42.30
C GLY A 571 23.43 -17.81 -41.03
N GLY A 572 22.76 -18.39 -40.04
CA GLY A 572 23.30 -18.80 -38.75
C GLY A 572 22.33 -18.45 -37.61
N ALA A 573 22.68 -18.86 -36.39
CA ALA A 573 21.75 -18.77 -35.27
C ALA A 573 21.27 -17.35 -35.01
N ILE A 574 20.01 -17.22 -34.60
CA ILE A 574 19.38 -15.95 -34.24
C ILE A 574 19.35 -15.72 -32.73
N ARG A 575 19.46 -16.78 -31.92
CA ARG A 575 19.51 -16.72 -30.45
C ARG A 575 20.50 -17.74 -29.87
N ASP A 576 21.01 -17.47 -28.68
CA ASP A 576 21.83 -18.41 -27.89
C ASP A 576 21.20 -18.58 -26.51
N MET A 577 20.50 -19.70 -26.28
CA MET A 577 19.84 -19.96 -24.99
C MET A 577 20.84 -20.28 -23.88
N TRP A 578 22.06 -20.75 -24.19
CA TRP A 578 23.08 -21.03 -23.18
C TRP A 578 23.80 -19.77 -22.70
N ASN A 579 24.08 -18.83 -23.61
CA ASN A 579 24.62 -17.53 -23.25
C ASN A 579 23.99 -16.42 -24.11
N PRO A 580 22.79 -15.93 -23.73
CA PRO A 580 22.03 -14.96 -24.53
C PRO A 580 22.81 -13.69 -24.88
N THR A 581 23.70 -13.25 -23.99
CA THR A 581 24.51 -12.04 -24.20
C THR A 581 25.44 -12.11 -25.42
N CYS A 582 25.69 -13.32 -25.95
CA CYS A 582 26.45 -13.49 -27.19
C CYS A 582 25.73 -12.91 -28.42
N TYR A 583 24.40 -12.76 -28.36
CA TYR A 583 23.58 -12.08 -29.37
C TYR A 583 23.03 -10.73 -28.90
N GLY A 584 23.48 -10.24 -27.73
CA GLY A 584 22.99 -8.99 -27.15
C GLY A 584 21.66 -9.12 -26.42
N ASP A 585 21.23 -10.34 -26.10
CA ASP A 585 20.04 -10.62 -25.29
C ASP A 585 20.41 -10.79 -23.80
N PRO A 586 19.52 -10.43 -22.85
CA PRO A 586 19.76 -10.61 -21.42
C PRO A 586 19.73 -12.09 -21.01
N GLY A 587 20.73 -12.53 -20.23
CA GLY A 587 20.73 -13.84 -19.56
C GLY A 587 20.14 -13.80 -18.15
N LYS A 588 19.94 -12.62 -17.58
CA LYS A 588 19.22 -12.36 -16.32
C LYS A 588 18.49 -11.03 -16.36
N VAL A 589 17.49 -10.86 -15.50
CA VAL A 589 16.66 -9.64 -15.50
C VAL A 589 17.46 -8.36 -15.32
N SER A 590 18.53 -8.33 -14.52
CA SER A 590 19.35 -7.12 -14.30
C SER A 590 20.42 -6.83 -15.36
N ASP A 591 20.41 -7.53 -16.49
CA ASP A 591 21.40 -7.31 -17.56
C ASP A 591 21.20 -5.95 -18.25
N GLU A 592 22.30 -5.38 -18.75
CA GLU A 592 22.27 -4.10 -19.49
C GLU A 592 21.52 -4.26 -20.82
N GLU A 593 21.54 -5.48 -21.35
CA GLU A 593 20.87 -5.96 -22.55
C GLU A 593 19.34 -6.07 -22.41
N TYR A 594 18.79 -5.95 -21.18
CA TYR A 594 17.34 -6.07 -20.97
C TYR A 594 16.59 -4.94 -21.68
N ALA A 595 15.65 -5.30 -22.56
CA ALA A 595 14.88 -4.36 -23.34
C ALA A 595 13.75 -3.72 -22.51
N CYS A 596 13.71 -2.38 -22.52
CA CYS A 596 12.86 -1.56 -21.63
C CYS A 596 11.89 -0.63 -22.40
N ASP A 597 11.88 -0.69 -23.73
CA ASP A 597 11.04 0.15 -24.58
C ASP A 597 9.96 -0.68 -25.30
N THR A 598 9.08 -0.01 -26.04
CA THR A 598 7.93 -0.63 -26.73
C THR A 598 8.32 -1.35 -28.03
N GLY A 599 9.56 -1.23 -28.48
CA GLY A 599 10.08 -1.95 -29.64
C GLY A 599 9.99 -3.46 -29.44
N ASP A 600 9.82 -4.20 -30.53
CA ASP A 600 9.67 -5.66 -30.47
C ASP A 600 8.58 -6.12 -29.46
N SER A 601 7.44 -5.42 -29.48
CA SER A 601 6.33 -5.65 -28.54
C SER A 601 6.75 -5.63 -27.06
N GLY A 602 7.71 -4.78 -26.68
CA GLY A 602 8.26 -4.79 -25.32
C GLY A 602 9.47 -5.72 -25.15
N GLY A 603 10.22 -5.95 -26.22
CA GLY A 603 11.41 -6.81 -26.26
C GLY A 603 11.09 -8.28 -26.06
N VAL A 604 10.07 -8.82 -26.74
CA VAL A 604 9.67 -10.23 -26.55
C VAL A 604 10.74 -11.21 -27.01
N HIS A 605 11.39 -10.98 -28.15
CA HIS A 605 12.47 -11.84 -28.66
C HIS A 605 13.78 -11.63 -27.91
N THR A 606 14.01 -10.41 -27.39
CA THR A 606 15.20 -10.09 -26.60
C THR A 606 15.11 -10.63 -25.18
N ASN A 607 14.07 -10.25 -24.44
CA ASN A 607 13.92 -10.61 -23.03
C ASN A 607 13.60 -12.10 -22.82
N SER A 608 13.26 -12.86 -23.87
CA SER A 608 13.12 -14.32 -23.83
C SER A 608 14.41 -15.00 -23.36
N GLY A 609 15.58 -14.40 -23.64
CA GLY A 609 16.91 -14.83 -23.21
C GLY A 609 16.99 -15.19 -21.72
N VAL A 610 16.28 -14.46 -20.85
CA VAL A 610 16.24 -14.70 -19.40
C VAL A 610 15.65 -16.08 -19.09
N VAL A 611 14.56 -16.44 -19.77
CA VAL A 611 13.83 -17.71 -19.54
C VAL A 611 14.49 -18.85 -20.30
N ASN A 612 14.99 -18.59 -21.51
CA ASN A 612 15.83 -19.50 -22.28
C ASN A 612 17.04 -19.99 -21.47
N HIS A 613 17.79 -19.06 -20.89
CA HIS A 613 18.93 -19.38 -20.04
C HIS A 613 18.52 -20.10 -18.76
N THR A 614 17.34 -19.78 -18.20
CA THR A 614 16.81 -20.51 -17.05
C THR A 614 16.60 -21.99 -17.38
N TYR A 615 16.01 -22.29 -18.54
CA TYR A 615 15.77 -23.66 -18.98
C TYR A 615 17.08 -24.40 -19.28
N ALA A 616 17.99 -23.76 -20.04
CA ALA A 616 19.28 -24.35 -20.38
C ALA A 616 20.11 -24.72 -19.14
N LEU A 617 20.20 -23.81 -18.16
CA LEU A 617 20.85 -24.08 -16.86
C LEU A 617 20.20 -25.23 -16.08
N LEU A 618 18.87 -25.36 -16.16
CA LEU A 618 18.16 -26.46 -15.50
C LEU A 618 18.44 -27.80 -16.16
N VAL A 619 18.51 -27.84 -17.48
CA VAL A 619 18.76 -29.06 -18.23
C VAL A 619 20.20 -29.53 -18.04
N ASP A 620 21.18 -28.68 -18.35
CA ASP A 620 22.59 -29.09 -18.42
C ASP A 620 23.35 -28.90 -17.10
N GLY A 621 22.84 -28.06 -16.19
CA GLY A 621 23.55 -27.60 -15.01
C GLY A 621 24.63 -26.57 -15.36
N GLY A 622 25.17 -25.88 -14.35
CA GLY A 622 26.16 -24.81 -14.58
C GLY A 622 26.31 -23.88 -13.39
N THR A 623 27.23 -22.92 -13.49
CA THR A 623 27.40 -21.84 -12.50
C THR A 623 27.12 -20.49 -13.13
N TYR A 624 26.06 -19.83 -12.69
CA TYR A 624 25.67 -18.51 -13.17
C TYR A 624 25.20 -17.63 -12.00
N ASN A 625 25.62 -16.36 -12.02
CA ASN A 625 25.22 -15.35 -11.03
C ASN A 625 25.34 -15.82 -9.55
N GLY A 626 26.45 -16.50 -9.23
CA GLY A 626 26.73 -17.01 -7.87
C GLY A 626 25.92 -18.24 -7.45
N GLN A 627 25.07 -18.79 -8.32
CA GLN A 627 24.36 -20.05 -8.11
C GLN A 627 25.06 -21.17 -8.87
N THR A 628 25.16 -22.36 -8.24
CA THR A 628 25.59 -23.59 -8.92
C THR A 628 24.42 -24.57 -8.99
N ILE A 629 23.96 -24.83 -10.21
CA ILE A 629 22.81 -25.67 -10.56
C ILE A 629 23.34 -27.05 -10.94
N GLY A 630 22.77 -28.11 -10.35
CA GLY A 630 23.21 -29.49 -10.57
C GLY A 630 22.86 -30.10 -11.92
N GLY A 631 21.94 -29.50 -12.67
CA GLY A 631 21.34 -30.07 -13.88
C GLY A 631 20.37 -31.20 -13.54
N ILE A 632 19.09 -31.03 -13.86
CA ILE A 632 18.04 -32.03 -13.63
C ILE A 632 17.75 -32.86 -14.88
N GLY A 633 18.32 -32.47 -16.02
CA GLY A 633 18.16 -33.11 -17.32
C GLY A 633 16.86 -32.74 -18.05
N LEU A 634 16.89 -32.90 -19.38
CA LEU A 634 15.85 -32.47 -20.32
C LEU A 634 14.46 -33.01 -19.94
N ASP A 635 14.41 -34.30 -19.64
CA ASP A 635 13.20 -35.02 -19.23
C ASP A 635 12.45 -34.37 -18.06
N LYS A 636 13.17 -34.01 -16.99
CA LYS A 636 12.54 -33.42 -15.79
C LYS A 636 12.20 -31.96 -16.02
N ALA A 637 13.10 -31.20 -16.65
CA ALA A 637 12.90 -29.78 -16.92
C ALA A 637 11.65 -29.55 -17.79
N ALA A 638 11.51 -30.28 -18.91
CA ALA A 638 10.36 -30.17 -19.80
C ALA A 638 9.04 -30.51 -19.09
N ASN A 639 9.00 -31.58 -18.27
CA ASN A 639 7.79 -31.91 -17.49
C ASN A 639 7.40 -30.81 -16.49
N ILE A 640 8.38 -30.13 -15.87
CA ILE A 640 8.14 -29.02 -14.95
C ILE A 640 7.63 -27.79 -15.71
N PHE A 641 8.32 -27.40 -16.79
CA PHE A 641 7.94 -26.25 -17.62
C PHE A 641 6.56 -26.44 -18.25
N TRP A 642 6.27 -27.62 -18.77
CA TRP A 642 4.96 -27.97 -19.33
C TRP A 642 3.84 -27.92 -18.28
N HIS A 643 4.09 -28.47 -17.08
CA HIS A 643 3.11 -28.40 -16.00
C HIS A 643 2.86 -26.94 -15.57
N THR A 644 3.91 -26.10 -15.53
CA THR A 644 3.77 -24.66 -15.24
C THR A 644 2.94 -23.94 -16.29
N GLN A 645 3.26 -24.13 -17.58
CA GLN A 645 2.54 -23.53 -18.70
C GLN A 645 1.05 -23.89 -18.67
N THR A 646 0.72 -25.14 -18.38
CA THR A 646 -0.65 -25.65 -18.46
C THR A 646 -1.50 -25.45 -17.20
N ASN A 647 -0.90 -25.18 -16.04
CA ASN A 647 -1.64 -25.16 -14.77
C ASN A 647 -1.50 -23.87 -13.95
N TYR A 648 -0.45 -23.06 -14.19
CA TYR A 648 -0.17 -21.88 -13.36
C TYR A 648 -0.11 -20.59 -14.15
N LEU A 649 0.43 -20.61 -15.36
CA LEU A 649 0.51 -19.41 -16.19
C LEU A 649 -0.85 -19.04 -16.79
N THR A 650 -1.05 -17.73 -16.92
CA THR A 650 -2.22 -17.07 -17.48
C THR A 650 -1.78 -16.01 -18.49
N PRO A 651 -2.68 -15.40 -19.28
CA PRO A 651 -2.29 -14.49 -20.35
C PRO A 651 -1.38 -13.32 -19.96
N THR A 652 -1.45 -12.85 -18.71
CA THR A 652 -0.68 -11.70 -18.22
C THR A 652 0.40 -12.08 -17.20
N SER A 653 0.76 -13.36 -17.09
CA SER A 653 1.81 -13.77 -16.15
C SER A 653 3.15 -13.16 -16.53
N GLY A 654 3.96 -12.76 -15.54
CA GLY A 654 5.33 -12.29 -15.72
C GLY A 654 6.37 -13.31 -15.23
N PHE A 655 7.63 -12.88 -15.18
CA PHE A 655 8.75 -13.76 -14.78
C PHE A 655 8.64 -14.24 -13.34
N ALA A 656 8.08 -13.43 -12.43
CA ALA A 656 7.89 -13.81 -11.04
C ALA A 656 6.88 -14.96 -10.90
N GLU A 657 5.75 -14.88 -11.63
CA GLU A 657 4.75 -15.95 -11.70
C GLU A 657 5.32 -17.22 -12.33
N LEU A 658 6.22 -17.11 -13.32
CA LEU A 658 6.94 -18.27 -13.85
C LEU A 658 7.81 -18.93 -12.79
N ALA A 659 8.59 -18.15 -12.03
CA ALA A 659 9.44 -18.70 -10.98
C ALA A 659 8.61 -19.46 -9.90
N ASP A 660 7.51 -18.85 -9.45
CA ASP A 660 6.58 -19.46 -8.50
C ASP A 660 5.91 -20.70 -9.10
N GLY A 661 5.49 -20.62 -10.36
CA GLY A 661 4.90 -21.73 -11.10
C GLY A 661 5.85 -22.91 -11.26
N LEU A 662 7.12 -22.67 -11.61
CA LEU A 662 8.16 -23.71 -11.74
C LEU A 662 8.42 -24.42 -10.41
N GLU A 663 8.57 -23.67 -9.32
CA GLU A 663 8.77 -24.25 -7.98
C GLU A 663 7.54 -25.05 -7.51
N GLN A 664 6.34 -24.52 -7.75
CA GLN A 664 5.08 -25.18 -7.39
C GLN A 664 4.84 -26.45 -8.24
N SER A 665 5.13 -26.40 -9.54
CA SER A 665 5.13 -27.57 -10.43
C SER A 665 6.12 -28.62 -9.94
N CYS A 666 7.35 -28.24 -9.62
CA CYS A 666 8.33 -29.18 -9.10
C CYS A 666 7.87 -29.84 -7.80
N ALA A 667 7.30 -29.07 -6.86
CA ALA A 667 6.77 -29.58 -5.62
C ALA A 667 5.62 -30.58 -5.82
N VAL A 668 4.69 -30.31 -6.73
CA VAL A 668 3.55 -31.21 -7.05
C VAL A 668 4.01 -32.48 -7.74
N LEU A 669 5.00 -32.36 -8.63
CA LEU A 669 5.52 -33.49 -9.40
C LEU A 669 6.57 -34.32 -8.63
N THR A 670 7.04 -33.84 -7.48
CA THR A 670 8.01 -34.54 -6.63
C THR A 670 7.48 -35.92 -6.22
N GLY A 671 8.28 -36.96 -6.45
CA GLY A 671 7.93 -38.34 -6.15
C GLY A 671 6.91 -38.97 -7.11
N ASN A 672 6.46 -38.25 -8.14
CA ASN A 672 5.57 -38.79 -9.16
C ASN A 672 6.32 -39.82 -10.03
N ALA A 673 5.89 -41.08 -9.95
CA ALA A 673 6.49 -42.20 -10.68
C ALA A 673 5.82 -42.49 -12.04
N THR A 674 4.94 -41.61 -12.53
CA THR A 674 4.22 -41.77 -13.80
C THR A 674 4.63 -40.77 -14.88
N LEU A 675 5.54 -39.84 -14.57
CA LEU A 675 6.04 -38.86 -15.54
C LEU A 675 6.75 -39.57 -16.68
N LYS A 676 6.41 -39.19 -17.92
CA LYS A 676 6.91 -39.86 -19.12
C LYS A 676 8.28 -39.33 -19.50
N LYS A 677 9.07 -40.23 -20.10
CA LYS A 677 10.29 -39.85 -20.80
C LYS A 677 9.93 -39.16 -22.11
N LEU A 678 10.64 -38.08 -22.46
CA LEU A 678 10.37 -37.34 -23.68
C LEU A 678 10.72 -38.17 -24.92
N THR A 679 9.92 -38.05 -25.99
CA THR A 679 10.12 -38.81 -27.23
C THR A 679 9.27 -38.28 -28.39
N LEU A 680 9.84 -38.29 -29.59
CA LEU A 680 9.15 -38.00 -30.86
C LEU A 680 8.57 -39.27 -31.52
N GLY A 681 8.91 -40.45 -31.01
CA GLY A 681 8.55 -41.75 -31.60
C GLY A 681 9.62 -42.32 -32.55
N GLU A 682 9.25 -43.26 -33.42
CA GLU A 682 10.19 -44.03 -34.28
C GLU A 682 10.02 -43.80 -35.80
N SER A 683 9.20 -42.84 -36.24
CA SER A 683 8.95 -42.59 -37.67
C SER A 683 9.66 -41.31 -38.16
N ALA A 684 10.06 -41.30 -39.43
CA ALA A 684 10.69 -40.16 -40.09
C ALA A 684 9.80 -38.90 -40.23
N THR A 685 8.52 -38.98 -39.89
CA THR A 685 7.60 -37.82 -39.81
C THR A 685 6.91 -37.74 -38.45
N GLY A 686 7.43 -38.47 -37.45
CA GLY A 686 6.76 -38.83 -36.20
C GLY A 686 5.50 -39.67 -36.46
N GLY A 687 5.37 -40.87 -35.87
CA GLY A 687 4.32 -41.79 -36.36
C GLY A 687 3.98 -43.00 -35.51
N SER A 688 4.43 -43.07 -34.26
CA SER A 688 3.89 -44.05 -33.33
C SER A 688 3.87 -43.51 -31.91
N ALA A 689 2.84 -43.95 -31.17
CA ALA A 689 2.85 -43.85 -29.73
C ALA A 689 3.99 -44.74 -29.21
N ASP A 690 5.15 -44.14 -28.96
CA ASP A 690 6.28 -44.82 -28.34
C ASP A 690 6.28 -44.48 -26.85
N ASP A 691 6.04 -45.49 -26.01
CA ASP A 691 6.17 -45.33 -24.57
C ASP A 691 7.61 -45.65 -24.19
N LYS A 692 8.49 -44.64 -24.21
CA LYS A 692 9.87 -44.72 -23.69
C LYS A 692 9.92 -44.98 -22.17
N GLY A 693 8.76 -45.15 -21.53
CA GLY A 693 8.61 -45.44 -20.12
C GLY A 693 8.47 -44.18 -19.28
N VAL A 694 8.79 -44.32 -18.00
CA VAL A 694 8.71 -43.24 -17.02
C VAL A 694 10.10 -42.80 -16.59
N ILE A 695 10.24 -41.51 -16.31
CA ILE A 695 11.50 -40.93 -15.83
C ILE A 695 11.73 -41.31 -14.36
N ALA A 696 12.96 -41.11 -13.89
CA ALA A 696 13.22 -41.15 -12.45
C ALA A 696 12.39 -40.04 -11.76
N PRO A 697 11.74 -40.31 -10.61
CA PRO A 697 10.92 -39.31 -9.94
C PRO A 697 11.71 -38.05 -9.64
N ILE A 698 11.06 -36.90 -9.82
CA ILE A 698 11.58 -35.61 -9.36
C ILE A 698 11.79 -35.67 -7.85
N THR A 699 12.92 -35.15 -7.39
CA THR A 699 13.37 -35.17 -6.00
C THR A 699 13.40 -33.77 -5.40
N ALA A 700 13.48 -33.69 -4.08
CA ALA A 700 13.68 -32.41 -3.40
C ALA A 700 15.01 -31.72 -3.79
N GLY A 701 16.01 -32.50 -4.21
CA GLY A 701 17.27 -31.95 -4.74
C GLY A 701 17.05 -31.26 -6.09
N ASP A 702 16.29 -31.90 -6.98
CA ASP A 702 15.91 -31.31 -8.27
C ASP A 702 15.15 -29.99 -8.07
N CYS A 703 14.19 -29.94 -7.13
CA CYS A 703 13.46 -28.69 -6.85
C CYS A 703 14.33 -27.60 -6.20
N ALA A 704 15.38 -27.97 -5.48
CA ALA A 704 16.36 -26.99 -5.02
C ALA A 704 17.14 -26.38 -6.18
N ASP A 705 17.44 -27.16 -7.23
CA ASP A 705 18.09 -26.67 -8.45
C ASP A 705 17.14 -25.81 -9.31
N VAL A 706 15.83 -26.12 -9.34
CA VAL A 706 14.78 -25.24 -9.91
C VAL A 706 14.82 -23.85 -9.28
N ALA A 707 14.77 -23.78 -7.94
CA ALA A 707 14.82 -22.51 -7.23
C ALA A 707 16.15 -21.75 -7.47
N LYS A 708 17.27 -22.47 -7.59
CA LYS A 708 18.57 -21.85 -7.91
C LYS A 708 18.62 -21.27 -9.32
N ALA A 709 18.06 -21.96 -10.33
CA ALA A 709 18.05 -21.42 -11.69
C ALA A 709 17.22 -20.14 -11.77
N ALA A 710 16.03 -20.13 -11.17
CA ALA A 710 15.20 -18.92 -11.07
C ALA A 710 15.90 -17.77 -10.33
N LEU A 711 16.73 -18.08 -9.31
CA LEU A 711 17.58 -17.09 -8.64
C LEU A 711 18.76 -16.63 -9.51
N ALA A 712 19.36 -17.54 -10.30
CA ALA A 712 20.51 -17.24 -11.14
C ALA A 712 20.14 -16.24 -12.24
N THR A 713 19.01 -16.46 -12.90
CA THR A 713 18.45 -15.60 -13.96
C THR A 713 17.56 -14.49 -13.43
N GLN A 714 17.36 -14.44 -12.10
CA GLN A 714 16.68 -13.37 -11.40
C GLN A 714 15.19 -13.20 -11.77
N LEU A 715 14.47 -14.28 -12.07
CA LEU A 715 13.07 -14.23 -12.50
C LEU A 715 12.11 -13.47 -11.56
N ARG A 716 12.44 -13.32 -10.26
CA ARG A 716 11.65 -12.53 -9.28
C ARG A 716 12.16 -11.11 -9.04
N THR A 717 13.14 -10.66 -9.82
CA THR A 717 13.73 -9.33 -9.67
C THR A 717 13.04 -8.38 -10.62
N GLU A 718 12.70 -7.19 -10.15
CA GLU A 718 12.18 -6.11 -10.99
C GLU A 718 13.29 -5.55 -11.90
N PRO A 719 13.01 -5.21 -13.17
CA PRO A 719 13.98 -4.65 -14.10
C PRO A 719 14.23 -3.16 -13.78
N THR A 720 14.88 -2.89 -12.66
CA THR A 720 15.10 -1.52 -12.14
C THR A 720 15.87 -0.61 -13.11
N GLN A 721 16.66 -1.18 -14.02
CA GLN A 721 17.38 -0.46 -15.05
C GLN A 721 16.46 0.14 -16.13
N CYS A 722 15.25 -0.39 -16.30
CA CYS A 722 14.24 0.23 -17.16
C CYS A 722 13.77 1.57 -16.61
N ASN A 723 13.99 1.82 -15.31
CA ASN A 723 13.67 3.07 -14.64
C ASN A 723 12.24 3.54 -14.95
N PHE A 724 11.28 2.61 -15.04
CA PHE A 724 9.88 2.94 -15.25
C PHE A 724 9.44 3.90 -14.14
N GLN A 725 9.20 5.16 -14.52
CA GLN A 725 8.82 6.20 -13.57
C GLN A 725 7.31 6.35 -13.55
N PRO A 726 6.73 6.68 -12.38
CA PRO A 726 5.38 7.22 -12.33
C PRO A 726 5.25 8.46 -13.24
N MET A 727 4.07 8.68 -13.80
CA MET A 727 3.80 9.87 -14.63
C MET A 727 4.03 11.16 -13.85
N PHE A 728 3.81 11.13 -12.53
CA PHE A 728 3.95 12.28 -11.65
C PHE A 728 5.04 12.07 -10.61
N ASP A 729 5.86 13.11 -10.38
CA ASP A 729 6.73 13.16 -9.21
C ASP A 729 5.86 13.28 -7.96
N PRO A 730 5.91 12.33 -7.00
CA PRO A 730 5.10 12.34 -5.78
C PRO A 730 5.54 13.43 -4.79
N GLY A 731 6.64 14.14 -5.06
CA GLY A 731 7.05 15.31 -4.30
C GLY A 731 6.00 16.41 -4.28
N THR A 732 5.98 17.22 -3.22
CA THR A 732 5.13 18.42 -3.12
C THR A 732 5.99 19.68 -3.13
N ILE A 733 5.59 20.69 -3.90
CA ILE A 733 6.28 21.99 -3.89
C ILE A 733 5.79 22.85 -2.73
N SER A 734 6.65 23.06 -1.74
CA SER A 734 6.43 24.05 -0.68
C SER A 734 6.78 25.48 -1.14
N CYS A 735 6.33 26.50 -0.43
CA CYS A 735 6.70 27.90 -0.67
C CYS A 735 8.19 28.23 -0.41
N GLY A 736 9.02 27.23 -0.08
CA GLY A 736 10.42 27.41 0.28
C GLY A 736 10.65 27.67 1.77
N ALA A 737 11.90 27.58 2.21
CA ALA A 737 12.26 27.79 3.61
C ALA A 737 12.08 29.27 4.03
N GLY A 738 11.38 29.52 5.13
CA GLY A 738 11.17 30.86 5.69
C GLY A 738 9.93 31.60 5.18
N THR A 739 9.09 30.95 4.38
CA THR A 739 7.79 31.44 3.94
C THR A 739 6.67 30.56 4.50
N VAL A 740 5.43 31.07 4.45
CA VAL A 740 4.19 30.37 4.78
C VAL A 740 3.24 30.40 3.59
N THR A 741 2.61 29.27 3.33
CA THR A 741 1.53 29.16 2.35
C THR A 741 0.23 29.67 2.97
N SER A 742 -0.46 30.58 2.29
CA SER A 742 -1.83 30.97 2.65
C SER A 742 -2.76 30.62 1.50
N THR A 743 -3.68 29.69 1.73
CA THR A 743 -4.72 29.32 0.77
C THR A 743 -5.79 30.42 0.76
N VAL A 744 -6.03 31.00 -0.41
CA VAL A 744 -7.05 32.04 -0.60
C VAL A 744 -8.36 31.48 -1.13
N TRP A 745 -8.32 30.33 -1.81
CA TRP A 745 -9.47 29.59 -2.31
C TRP A 745 -9.11 28.11 -2.43
N SER A 746 -10.07 27.21 -2.20
CA SER A 746 -9.89 25.77 -2.39
C SER A 746 -11.21 25.06 -2.69
N GLU A 747 -11.12 23.90 -3.34
CA GLU A 747 -12.19 22.95 -3.59
C GLU A 747 -11.66 21.51 -3.43
N ASP A 748 -12.40 20.68 -2.69
CA ASP A 748 -12.05 19.29 -2.35
C ASP A 748 -13.15 18.28 -2.73
N PHE A 749 -14.23 18.73 -3.37
CA PHE A 749 -15.37 17.93 -3.84
C PHE A 749 -16.10 17.07 -2.80
N GLU A 750 -15.75 17.19 -1.51
CA GLU A 750 -16.34 16.38 -0.43
C GLU A 750 -17.80 16.71 -0.16
N ALA A 751 -18.22 17.92 -0.54
CA ALA A 751 -19.62 18.33 -0.54
C ALA A 751 -20.39 17.92 -1.82
N GLY A 752 -19.73 17.27 -2.78
CA GLY A 752 -20.18 17.04 -4.16
C GLY A 752 -19.86 18.21 -5.08
N LEU A 753 -20.20 18.09 -6.37
CA LEU A 753 -19.91 19.11 -7.38
C LEU A 753 -20.58 20.45 -7.03
N PRO A 754 -19.83 21.55 -6.84
CA PRO A 754 -20.41 22.84 -6.48
C PRO A 754 -21.25 23.44 -7.61
N ALA A 755 -22.25 24.26 -7.25
CA ALA A 755 -23.25 24.77 -8.20
C ALA A 755 -22.74 25.87 -9.16
N ASP A 756 -21.59 26.47 -8.85
CA ASP A 756 -20.92 27.52 -9.61
C ASP A 756 -19.82 26.98 -10.54
N TRP A 757 -19.59 25.66 -10.55
CA TRP A 757 -18.81 24.98 -11.57
C TRP A 757 -19.64 24.78 -12.84
N THR A 758 -19.02 24.94 -14.00
CA THR A 758 -19.71 24.80 -15.29
C THR A 758 -19.01 23.77 -16.16
N GLN A 759 -19.79 22.79 -16.64
CA GLN A 759 -19.34 21.83 -17.65
C GLN A 759 -19.55 22.40 -19.05
N ASP A 760 -18.55 22.21 -19.91
CA ASP A 760 -18.57 22.46 -21.35
C ASP A 760 -18.21 21.18 -22.09
N VAL A 761 -18.82 20.90 -23.24
CA VAL A 761 -18.55 19.69 -24.03
C VAL A 761 -18.36 20.06 -25.49
N GLU A 762 -17.21 19.69 -26.07
CA GLU A 762 -17.01 19.62 -27.52
C GLU A 762 -17.31 18.23 -27.99
N TYR A 763 -17.90 18.15 -29.17
CA TYR A 763 -18.00 16.93 -29.93
C TYR A 763 -17.09 17.08 -31.13
N ALA A 764 -16.50 15.98 -31.59
CA ALA A 764 -15.81 16.00 -32.87
C ALA A 764 -16.83 16.37 -33.99
N ASP A 765 -16.52 17.40 -34.78
CA ASP A 765 -17.48 18.02 -35.71
C ASP A 765 -17.61 17.21 -37.01
N PHE A 766 -18.72 16.50 -37.17
CA PHE A 766 -19.04 15.69 -38.36
C PHE A 766 -20.38 16.12 -38.97
N GLY A 767 -20.34 17.05 -39.92
CA GLY A 767 -21.38 17.31 -40.93
C GLY A 767 -22.85 17.07 -40.53
N GLU A 768 -23.54 18.13 -40.11
CA GLU A 768 -25.01 18.34 -40.13
C GLU A 768 -26.00 17.15 -39.96
N ASP A 769 -26.00 16.44 -38.83
CA ASP A 769 -27.26 15.91 -38.26
C ASP A 769 -27.20 15.89 -36.72
N GLY A 770 -27.57 17.00 -36.09
CA GLY A 770 -27.61 17.16 -34.63
C GLY A 770 -28.56 16.21 -33.90
N SER A 771 -28.19 14.95 -33.75
CA SER A 771 -28.91 13.93 -33.00
C SER A 771 -28.09 13.38 -31.82
N GLY A 772 -27.70 14.29 -30.90
CA GLY A 772 -27.38 13.97 -29.51
C GLY A 772 -26.16 13.05 -29.32
N ALA A 773 -24.97 13.62 -29.48
CA ALA A 773 -23.70 12.93 -29.25
C ALA A 773 -23.63 12.31 -27.85
N LYS A 774 -23.29 11.02 -27.82
CA LYS A 774 -23.16 10.22 -26.62
C LYS A 774 -21.76 10.50 -26.05
N HIS A 775 -21.70 11.16 -24.90
CA HIS A 775 -20.46 11.53 -24.23
C HIS A 775 -20.53 11.10 -22.76
N PHE A 776 -19.39 11.08 -22.08
CA PHE A 776 -19.34 10.82 -20.65
C PHE A 776 -19.16 12.13 -19.88
N ASP A 777 -20.21 12.56 -19.20
CA ASP A 777 -20.14 13.73 -18.33
C ASP A 777 -19.08 13.56 -17.23
N ALA A 778 -18.41 14.65 -16.88
CA ALA A 778 -17.58 14.68 -15.70
C ALA A 778 -18.47 14.60 -14.45
N SER A 779 -18.00 13.92 -13.42
CA SER A 779 -18.79 13.69 -12.21
C SER A 779 -17.93 13.67 -10.96
N VAL A 780 -18.55 13.69 -9.78
CA VAL A 780 -17.85 13.42 -8.52
C VAL A 780 -18.08 11.96 -8.13
N THR A 781 -17.01 11.23 -7.87
CA THR A 781 -17.05 9.80 -7.53
C THR A 781 -16.26 9.49 -6.26
N ALA A 782 -16.70 8.47 -5.52
CA ALA A 782 -15.95 7.90 -4.39
C ALA A 782 -15.21 6.60 -4.77
N ASP A 783 -15.37 6.15 -6.02
CA ASP A 783 -14.74 4.94 -6.54
C ASP A 783 -13.35 5.30 -7.08
N LEU A 784 -12.37 5.34 -6.19
CA LEU A 784 -10.98 5.66 -6.50
C LEU A 784 -10.33 4.60 -7.42
N PRO A 785 -9.40 4.99 -8.30
CA PRO A 785 -8.73 4.07 -9.22
C PRO A 785 -7.77 3.13 -8.48
N THR A 786 -7.42 2.02 -9.14
CA THR A 786 -6.32 1.15 -8.66
C THR A 786 -5.01 1.85 -8.95
N VAL A 787 -4.11 1.91 -7.98
CA VAL A 787 -2.79 2.54 -8.14
C VAL A 787 -1.74 1.50 -8.47
N THR A 788 -0.72 1.92 -9.22
CA THR A 788 0.48 1.13 -9.49
C THR A 788 1.14 0.65 -8.21
N ASP A 789 1.69 -0.56 -8.22
CA ASP A 789 2.40 -1.12 -7.06
C ASP A 789 3.60 -0.24 -6.67
N GLY A 790 3.63 0.20 -5.40
CA GLY A 790 4.62 1.16 -4.90
C GLY A 790 4.36 2.63 -5.27
N GLY A 791 3.33 2.89 -6.07
CA GLY A 791 2.84 4.22 -6.43
C GLY A 791 2.20 4.98 -5.28
N ALA A 792 2.12 6.30 -5.42
CA ALA A 792 1.46 7.14 -4.42
C ALA A 792 -0.07 6.95 -4.47
N ALA A 793 -0.65 6.58 -3.33
CA ALA A 793 -2.10 6.47 -3.16
C ALA A 793 -2.74 7.85 -2.92
N HIS A 794 -4.03 7.96 -3.25
CA HIS A 794 -4.85 9.12 -2.89
C HIS A 794 -4.76 9.40 -1.38
N GLN A 795 -4.63 10.69 -1.03
CA GLN A 795 -4.55 11.16 0.35
C GLN A 795 -5.76 12.05 0.63
N GLY A 796 -6.75 11.55 1.37
CA GLY A 796 -7.91 12.36 1.72
C GLY A 796 -9.18 11.53 1.91
N ASP A 797 -10.30 12.24 1.94
CA ASP A 797 -11.63 11.65 1.81
C ASP A 797 -11.87 11.30 0.32
N PRO A 798 -12.75 10.34 -0.01
CA PRO A 798 -12.70 9.67 -1.31
C PRO A 798 -13.37 10.42 -2.47
N ASN A 799 -14.06 11.54 -2.25
CA ASN A 799 -14.89 12.15 -3.30
C ASN A 799 -14.03 13.05 -4.19
N VAL A 800 -13.83 12.65 -5.44
CA VAL A 800 -12.95 13.38 -6.38
C VAL A 800 -13.69 13.71 -7.68
N LEU A 801 -13.26 14.76 -8.37
CA LEU A 801 -13.73 15.04 -9.73
C LEU A 801 -13.16 13.99 -10.68
N TYR A 802 -14.00 13.45 -11.55
CA TYR A 802 -13.68 12.31 -12.40
C TYR A 802 -14.18 12.51 -13.84
N PHE A 803 -13.27 12.34 -14.78
CA PHE A 803 -13.52 12.23 -16.22
C PHE A 803 -13.39 10.77 -16.63
N ASN A 804 -14.45 10.22 -17.20
CA ASN A 804 -14.55 8.79 -17.51
C ASN A 804 -14.00 8.46 -18.89
N ASP A 805 -12.98 7.60 -18.92
CA ASP A 805 -12.35 7.09 -20.14
C ASP A 805 -12.80 5.65 -20.46
N LYS A 806 -12.96 4.77 -19.46
CA LYS A 806 -13.44 3.37 -19.60
C LYS A 806 -14.88 3.22 -20.11
N GLY A 807 -15.56 4.33 -20.33
CA GLY A 807 -16.96 4.39 -20.67
C GLY A 807 -17.90 3.78 -19.61
N ASN A 808 -19.17 3.57 -19.97
CA ASN A 808 -20.17 3.01 -19.07
C ASN A 808 -20.48 1.55 -19.44
N ALA A 809 -20.09 0.61 -18.57
CA ALA A 809 -20.33 -0.82 -18.75
C ALA A 809 -19.80 -1.39 -20.09
N GLY A 810 -18.63 -0.91 -20.53
CA GLY A 810 -17.99 -1.33 -21.79
C GLY A 810 -18.67 -0.77 -23.05
N SER A 811 -19.44 0.31 -22.91
CA SER A 811 -19.95 1.06 -24.06
C SER A 811 -18.89 2.06 -24.48
N PHE A 812 -18.27 1.80 -25.63
CA PHE A 812 -17.36 2.71 -26.31
C PHE A 812 -17.98 3.12 -27.66
N GLY A 813 -17.51 4.23 -28.21
CA GLY A 813 -17.69 4.58 -29.60
C GLY A 813 -16.96 3.64 -30.55
N HIS A 814 -17.17 3.84 -31.84
CA HIS A 814 -16.66 2.94 -32.88
C HIS A 814 -15.32 3.36 -33.48
N CYS A 815 -14.59 4.32 -32.87
CA CYS A 815 -13.36 4.92 -33.42
C CYS A 815 -13.50 5.40 -34.88
N ASN A 816 -14.72 5.69 -35.31
CA ASN A 816 -15.05 5.99 -36.70
C ASN A 816 -16.07 7.12 -36.63
N LEU A 817 -15.72 8.25 -37.25
CA LEU A 817 -16.41 9.55 -37.26
C LEU A 817 -17.90 9.48 -37.69
N GLY A 818 -18.74 8.77 -36.93
CA GLY A 818 -20.10 8.40 -37.29
C GLY A 818 -21.07 8.54 -36.11
N GLU A 819 -22.36 8.25 -36.35
CA GLU A 819 -23.46 8.52 -35.39
C GLU A 819 -23.33 7.80 -34.03
N ASP A 820 -22.53 6.75 -33.96
CA ASP A 820 -22.28 5.98 -32.73
C ASP A 820 -20.91 6.27 -32.10
N ASP A 821 -20.23 7.34 -32.51
CA ASP A 821 -18.97 7.79 -31.95
C ASP A 821 -19.14 8.61 -30.66
N TYR A 822 -18.17 8.48 -29.75
CA TYR A 822 -18.15 9.13 -28.44
C TYR A 822 -17.00 10.14 -28.32
N SER A 823 -16.23 10.33 -29.40
CA SER A 823 -15.19 11.36 -29.52
C SER A 823 -15.68 12.71 -29.01
N SER A 824 -15.10 13.17 -27.92
CA SER A 824 -15.53 14.39 -27.26
C SER A 824 -14.43 14.98 -26.39
N ARG A 825 -14.60 16.25 -26.05
CA ARG A 825 -13.79 16.91 -25.04
C ARG A 825 -14.71 17.43 -23.96
N VAL A 826 -14.52 16.97 -22.73
CA VAL A 826 -15.33 17.36 -21.58
C VAL A 826 -14.50 18.29 -20.71
N GLY A 827 -14.97 19.52 -20.55
CA GLY A 827 -14.28 20.58 -19.81
C GLY A 827 -15.04 20.96 -18.54
N MET A 828 -14.37 20.97 -17.39
CA MET A 828 -14.92 21.45 -16.12
C MET A 828 -14.25 22.75 -15.70
N ALA A 829 -15.02 23.84 -15.75
CA ALA A 829 -14.52 25.17 -15.38
C ALA A 829 -14.80 25.51 -13.93
N THR A 830 -13.79 26.05 -13.25
CA THR A 830 -13.89 26.64 -11.91
C THR A 830 -14.80 27.87 -11.92
N PRO A 831 -15.21 28.40 -10.75
CA PRO A 831 -15.69 29.78 -10.66
C PRO A 831 -14.62 30.79 -11.11
N GLU A 832 -15.01 32.04 -11.37
CA GLU A 832 -14.03 33.12 -11.56
C GLU A 832 -13.25 33.37 -10.26
N LEU A 833 -11.94 33.24 -10.33
CA LEU A 833 -11.00 33.46 -9.23
C LEU A 833 -10.24 34.77 -9.47
N THR A 834 -9.81 35.45 -8.41
CA THR A 834 -8.95 36.63 -8.53
C THR A 834 -7.51 36.23 -8.24
N VAL A 835 -6.58 36.62 -9.11
CA VAL A 835 -5.14 36.41 -8.86
C VAL A 835 -4.73 37.19 -7.61
N PRO A 836 -4.31 36.53 -6.53
CA PRO A 836 -4.07 37.21 -5.26
C PRO A 836 -2.75 38.02 -5.28
N ASP A 837 -2.78 39.18 -4.63
CA ASP A 837 -1.57 39.97 -4.34
C ASP A 837 -0.63 39.18 -3.40
N GLY A 838 0.61 38.90 -3.82
CA GLY A 838 1.56 38.14 -3.01
C GLY A 838 2.82 37.73 -3.76
N THR A 839 3.76 37.09 -3.05
CA THR A 839 4.92 36.43 -3.67
C THR A 839 4.46 35.09 -4.25
N THR A 840 4.72 34.85 -5.54
CA THR A 840 4.45 33.57 -6.25
C THR A 840 3.05 33.00 -5.96
N PRO A 841 1.97 33.69 -6.40
CA PRO A 841 0.63 33.13 -6.37
C PRO A 841 0.60 31.85 -7.22
N ARG A 842 -0.06 30.80 -6.72
CA ARG A 842 -0.05 29.48 -7.37
C ARG A 842 -1.41 28.79 -7.32
N LEU A 843 -1.71 28.05 -8.37
CA LEU A 843 -2.77 27.04 -8.39
C LEU A 843 -2.12 25.67 -8.19
N SER A 844 -2.66 24.85 -7.30
CA SER A 844 -2.27 23.45 -7.14
C SER A 844 -3.48 22.54 -7.19
N PHE A 845 -3.30 21.30 -7.64
CA PHE A 845 -4.33 20.25 -7.59
C PHE A 845 -3.65 18.88 -7.53
N ASP A 846 -4.30 17.94 -6.87
CA ASP A 846 -3.90 16.53 -6.85
C ASP A 846 -4.64 15.81 -7.97
N HIS A 847 -3.98 14.88 -8.65
CA HIS A 847 -4.60 14.12 -9.72
C HIS A 847 -3.95 12.75 -9.96
N TYR A 848 -4.74 11.87 -10.58
CA TYR A 848 -4.33 10.59 -11.13
C TYR A 848 -4.80 10.55 -12.60
N VAL A 849 -3.94 10.07 -13.49
CA VAL A 849 -4.28 9.86 -14.90
C VAL A 849 -3.91 8.44 -15.29
N ALA A 850 -4.85 7.74 -15.90
CA ALA A 850 -4.60 6.52 -16.66
C ALA A 850 -5.55 6.52 -17.86
N SER A 851 -5.09 7.02 -19.00
CA SER A 851 -5.86 7.13 -20.25
C SER A 851 -5.25 6.29 -21.37
N GLU A 852 -5.92 6.19 -22.52
CA GLU A 852 -5.27 5.69 -23.73
C GLU A 852 -4.09 6.59 -24.09
N VAL A 853 -2.91 5.96 -24.24
CA VAL A 853 -1.65 6.68 -24.43
C VAL A 853 -1.64 7.40 -25.77
N GLU A 854 -1.43 8.71 -25.72
CA GLU A 854 -1.45 9.66 -26.83
C GLU A 854 -2.78 9.81 -27.60
N PHE A 855 -3.82 9.03 -27.32
CA PHE A 855 -5.14 9.24 -27.96
C PHE A 855 -6.08 10.03 -27.06
N ASP A 856 -6.07 9.71 -25.76
CA ASP A 856 -6.91 10.31 -24.74
C ASP A 856 -6.07 11.02 -23.69
N GLY A 857 -6.60 12.08 -23.08
CA GLY A 857 -5.83 12.76 -22.05
C GLY A 857 -6.43 14.05 -21.55
N GLY A 858 -5.87 14.49 -20.42
CA GLY A 858 -6.28 15.69 -19.71
C GLY A 858 -5.34 16.87 -19.94
N ASN A 859 -5.86 18.09 -20.09
CA ASN A 859 -5.06 19.31 -19.98
C ASN A 859 -5.80 20.40 -19.20
N VAL A 860 -5.07 21.48 -18.89
CA VAL A 860 -5.61 22.62 -18.15
C VAL A 860 -5.54 23.86 -19.04
N LYS A 861 -6.70 24.49 -19.24
CA LYS A 861 -6.84 25.77 -19.95
C LYS A 861 -7.24 26.87 -18.99
N VAL A 862 -6.93 28.12 -19.35
CA VAL A 862 -7.23 29.30 -18.54
C VAL A 862 -7.85 30.40 -19.40
N SER A 863 -8.88 31.05 -18.86
CA SER A 863 -9.45 32.29 -19.38
C SER A 863 -9.06 33.43 -18.44
N VAL A 864 -8.40 34.46 -18.98
CA VAL A 864 -7.99 35.66 -18.23
C VAL A 864 -8.93 36.81 -18.59
N ASN A 865 -9.53 37.45 -17.59
CA ASN A 865 -10.43 38.60 -17.75
C ASN A 865 -11.59 38.33 -18.74
N GLY A 866 -12.07 37.08 -18.80
CA GLY A 866 -13.15 36.65 -19.69
C GLY A 866 -12.74 36.46 -21.15
N ALA A 867 -11.43 36.31 -21.44
CA ALA A 867 -10.92 35.94 -22.77
C ALA A 867 -11.28 34.49 -23.14
N ALA A 868 -10.92 34.07 -24.36
CA ALA A 868 -11.03 32.66 -24.75
C ALA A 868 -10.11 31.78 -23.88
N TYR A 869 -10.49 30.52 -23.70
CA TYR A 869 -9.64 29.55 -23.01
C TYR A 869 -8.42 29.21 -23.87
N GLU A 870 -7.24 29.34 -23.29
CA GLU A 870 -5.96 28.93 -23.89
C GLU A 870 -5.25 27.93 -22.96
N LEU A 871 -4.40 27.07 -23.51
CA LEU A 871 -3.57 26.17 -22.70
C LEU A 871 -2.72 26.96 -21.69
N VAL A 872 -2.62 26.46 -20.47
CA VAL A 872 -1.68 27.02 -19.49
C VAL A 872 -0.26 26.93 -20.08
N PRO A 873 0.47 28.06 -20.20
CA PRO A 873 1.79 28.06 -20.83
C PRO A 873 2.77 27.11 -20.12
N ASP A 874 3.62 26.40 -20.87
CA ASP A 874 4.63 25.49 -20.32
C ASP A 874 5.49 26.14 -19.23
N ALA A 875 5.86 27.40 -19.42
CA ALA A 875 6.67 28.17 -18.47
C ALA A 875 5.97 28.47 -17.12
N ALA A 876 4.64 28.32 -17.05
CA ALA A 876 3.86 28.52 -15.83
C ALA A 876 3.86 27.28 -14.93
N TRP A 877 4.13 26.09 -15.45
CA TRP A 877 4.19 24.87 -14.64
C TRP A 877 5.48 24.83 -13.82
N ILE A 878 5.34 24.70 -12.50
CA ILE A 878 6.48 24.59 -11.57
C ILE A 878 6.62 23.18 -10.98
N HIS A 879 5.61 22.32 -11.15
CA HIS A 879 5.63 20.91 -10.76
C HIS A 879 4.64 20.11 -11.60
N ASN A 880 5.06 18.93 -12.08
CA ASN A 880 4.26 17.99 -12.88
C ASN A 880 3.47 18.65 -14.02
N ALA A 881 4.19 19.22 -15.01
CA ALA A 881 3.57 19.67 -16.25
C ALA A 881 3.06 18.48 -17.09
N PRO A 882 2.07 18.66 -17.98
CA PRO A 882 1.69 17.59 -18.90
C PRO A 882 2.87 17.25 -19.83
N GLY A 883 3.29 15.99 -19.78
CA GLY A 883 4.52 15.51 -20.41
C GLY A 883 4.36 14.85 -21.78
N GLY A 884 3.12 14.68 -22.27
CA GLY A 884 2.81 14.02 -23.53
C GLY A 884 2.04 14.91 -24.52
N HIS A 885 1.86 14.38 -25.73
CA HIS A 885 1.05 14.99 -26.77
C HIS A 885 0.01 14.00 -27.25
N LEU A 886 -1.17 14.51 -27.57
CA LEU A 886 -2.17 13.71 -28.26
C LEU A 886 -1.80 13.58 -29.74
N GLN A 887 -1.87 12.36 -30.27
CA GLN A 887 -1.65 12.03 -31.68
C GLN A 887 -2.52 12.93 -32.56
N SER A 888 -1.99 13.21 -33.76
CA SER A 888 -2.68 14.06 -34.72
C SER A 888 -3.94 13.40 -35.28
N VAL A 889 -4.85 14.22 -35.81
CA VAL A 889 -5.99 13.70 -36.59
C VAL A 889 -5.52 12.88 -37.79
N ALA A 890 -4.38 13.23 -38.39
CA ALA A 890 -3.80 12.48 -39.52
C ALA A 890 -3.30 11.08 -39.12
N ALA A 891 -2.95 10.89 -37.85
CA ALA A 891 -2.60 9.59 -37.27
C ALA A 891 -3.84 8.78 -36.84
N GLY A 892 -5.05 9.28 -37.12
CA GLY A 892 -6.31 8.60 -36.83
C GLY A 892 -6.96 8.98 -35.51
N ASN A 893 -6.40 9.94 -34.76
CA ASN A 893 -6.98 10.40 -33.50
C ASN A 893 -8.24 11.25 -33.73
N THR A 894 -9.38 10.80 -33.24
CA THR A 894 -10.69 11.45 -33.40
C THR A 894 -11.01 12.41 -32.25
N ASN A 895 -10.15 12.45 -31.22
CA ASN A 895 -10.24 13.34 -30.08
C ASN A 895 -10.25 14.82 -30.52
N PRO A 896 -11.21 15.65 -30.08
CA PRO A 896 -11.20 17.09 -30.36
C PRO A 896 -9.95 17.84 -29.86
N MET A 897 -9.19 17.25 -28.95
CA MET A 897 -7.91 17.76 -28.44
C MET A 897 -6.68 17.19 -29.17
N ALA A 898 -6.84 16.51 -30.30
CA ALA A 898 -5.72 16.02 -31.11
C ALA A 898 -4.68 17.13 -31.38
N ASP A 899 -3.39 16.76 -31.39
CA ASP A 899 -2.21 17.64 -31.43
C ASP A 899 -1.94 18.49 -30.17
N GLU A 900 -2.86 18.56 -29.19
CA GLU A 900 -2.63 19.31 -27.95
C GLU A 900 -1.69 18.56 -26.97
N VAL A 901 -0.98 19.33 -26.15
CA VAL A 901 -0.25 18.81 -24.98
C VAL A 901 -1.27 18.28 -23.96
N ALA A 902 -1.00 17.11 -23.40
CA ALA A 902 -1.88 16.49 -22.40
C ALA A 902 -1.12 15.58 -21.41
N PHE A 903 -1.73 15.38 -20.25
CA PHE A 903 -1.48 14.22 -19.41
C PHE A 903 -2.16 13.03 -20.08
N THR A 904 -1.37 12.13 -20.67
CA THR A 904 -1.86 11.02 -21.48
C THR A 904 -1.07 9.74 -21.17
N GLY A 905 -1.75 8.58 -21.18
CA GLY A 905 -1.17 7.30 -20.78
C GLY A 905 -1.33 7.02 -19.29
N ALA A 906 -0.41 6.23 -18.73
CA ALA A 906 -0.39 5.78 -17.33
C ALA A 906 1.05 5.76 -16.79
N ASP A 907 1.30 5.21 -15.59
CA ASP A 907 2.68 5.06 -15.10
C ASP A 907 3.49 4.13 -16.02
N GLY A 908 4.80 4.35 -16.13
CA GLY A 908 5.67 3.57 -17.01
C GLY A 908 5.55 2.07 -16.77
N GLY A 909 5.34 1.29 -17.84
CA GLY A 909 5.24 -0.17 -17.78
C GLY A 909 3.98 -0.72 -17.10
N GLN A 910 2.96 0.12 -16.83
CA GLN A 910 1.75 -0.29 -16.11
C GLN A 910 0.48 0.27 -16.78
N PRO A 911 -0.66 -0.45 -16.72
CA PRO A 911 -1.94 0.07 -17.19
C PRO A 911 -2.60 1.04 -16.18
N THR A 912 -2.01 1.22 -15.00
CA THR A 912 -2.52 2.09 -13.93
C THR A 912 -1.57 3.26 -13.71
N GLY A 913 -2.09 4.34 -13.13
CA GLY A 913 -1.31 5.50 -12.72
C GLY A 913 -0.98 5.53 -11.22
N SER A 914 -0.43 6.66 -10.80
CA SER A 914 -0.25 7.05 -9.41
C SER A 914 -0.83 8.44 -9.18
N TRP A 915 -1.13 8.77 -7.92
CA TRP A 915 -1.52 10.14 -7.56
C TRP A 915 -0.29 11.04 -7.47
N GLY A 916 -0.40 12.24 -8.03
CA GLY A 916 0.60 13.30 -7.89
C GLY A 916 -0.06 14.66 -7.71
N SER A 917 0.75 15.68 -7.41
CA SER A 917 0.28 17.07 -7.34
C SER A 917 0.86 17.86 -8.50
N SER A 918 0.06 18.68 -9.15
CA SER A 918 0.52 19.62 -10.16
C SER A 918 0.43 21.05 -9.65
N VAL A 919 1.38 21.91 -10.03
CA VAL A 919 1.44 23.29 -9.55
C VAL A 919 1.77 24.27 -10.67
N ILE A 920 0.95 25.32 -10.80
CA ILE A 920 1.06 26.41 -11.77
C ILE A 920 1.37 27.71 -11.04
N ASP A 921 2.40 28.44 -11.46
CA ASP A 921 2.68 29.83 -11.06
C ASP A 921 1.74 30.80 -11.79
N LEU A 922 0.78 31.34 -11.04
CA LEU A 922 -0.23 32.25 -11.58
C LEU A 922 0.36 33.58 -12.06
N SER A 923 1.56 33.95 -11.59
CA SER A 923 2.23 35.17 -12.07
C SER A 923 2.75 35.06 -13.51
N GLN A 924 2.86 33.83 -14.04
CA GLN A 924 3.15 33.58 -15.45
C GLN A 924 1.88 33.53 -16.31
N VAL A 925 0.70 33.56 -15.69
CA VAL A 925 -0.60 33.44 -16.36
C VAL A 925 -1.32 34.79 -16.47
N ALA A 926 -1.37 35.56 -15.38
CA ALA A 926 -2.06 36.85 -15.34
C ALA A 926 -1.50 37.78 -14.25
N ASP A 927 -1.81 39.09 -14.34
CA ASP A 927 -1.36 40.07 -13.36
C ASP A 927 -2.18 39.98 -12.06
N ALA A 928 -1.58 40.39 -10.93
CA ALA A 928 -2.30 40.43 -9.66
C ALA A 928 -3.53 41.34 -9.73
N GLY A 929 -4.68 40.84 -9.27
CA GLY A 929 -5.98 41.50 -9.36
C GLY A 929 -6.78 41.20 -10.63
N ASP A 930 -6.19 40.56 -11.64
CA ASP A 930 -6.96 40.03 -12.79
C ASP A 930 -7.88 38.88 -12.35
N THR A 931 -8.96 38.67 -13.11
CA THR A 931 -9.80 37.48 -12.95
C THR A 931 -9.30 36.35 -13.84
N VAL A 932 -9.27 35.14 -13.29
CA VAL A 932 -8.88 33.91 -13.99
C VAL A 932 -9.94 32.84 -13.77
N GLN A 933 -10.25 32.08 -14.80
CA GLN A 933 -11.10 30.91 -14.73
C GLN A 933 -10.33 29.73 -15.33
N PHE A 934 -10.11 28.67 -14.55
CA PHE A 934 -9.42 27.48 -15.03
C PHE A 934 -10.43 26.45 -15.52
N ARG A 935 -10.09 25.71 -16.57
CA ARG A 935 -10.89 24.62 -17.11
C ARG A 935 -10.03 23.37 -17.25
N PHE A 936 -10.44 22.30 -16.60
CA PHE A 936 -9.84 20.98 -16.74
C PHE A 936 -10.54 20.27 -17.90
N ASP A 937 -9.83 20.10 -19.01
CA ASP A 937 -10.35 19.50 -20.24
C ASP A 937 -9.82 18.08 -20.36
N PHE A 938 -10.72 17.10 -20.47
CA PHE A 938 -10.38 15.73 -20.80
C PHE A 938 -10.92 15.41 -22.19
N GLY A 939 -10.00 15.14 -23.11
CA GLY A 939 -10.32 14.74 -24.48
C GLY A 939 -10.31 13.23 -24.58
N MET A 940 -11.30 12.70 -25.28
CA MET A 940 -11.41 11.29 -25.63
C MET A 940 -11.67 11.14 -27.14
N ASP A 941 -11.01 10.18 -27.76
CA ASP A 941 -11.27 9.71 -29.12
C ASP A 941 -12.49 8.76 -29.19
N GLY A 942 -13.04 8.45 -28.01
CA GLY A 942 -14.29 7.73 -27.87
C GLY A 942 -14.16 6.22 -27.94
N CYS A 943 -12.97 5.63 -28.02
CA CYS A 943 -12.79 4.19 -27.94
C CYS A 943 -11.57 3.77 -27.12
N ASN A 944 -11.50 2.48 -26.74
CA ASN A 944 -10.38 1.85 -26.00
C ASN A 944 -9.87 2.57 -24.73
N GLY A 945 -10.59 3.56 -24.22
CA GLY A 945 -10.24 4.31 -23.02
C GLY A 945 -9.99 3.44 -21.80
N ASN A 946 -9.10 3.92 -20.94
CA ASN A 946 -8.62 3.24 -19.75
C ASN A 946 -9.39 3.74 -18.52
N ASP A 947 -8.78 4.14 -17.40
CA ASP A 947 -9.55 4.53 -16.22
C ASP A 947 -10.12 5.96 -16.33
N GLY A 948 -9.28 6.89 -16.78
CA GLY A 948 -9.56 8.31 -16.97
C GLY A 948 -8.79 9.23 -16.04
N TRP A 949 -9.32 10.43 -15.83
CA TRP A 949 -8.65 11.49 -15.06
C TRP A 949 -9.42 11.82 -13.79
N TYR A 950 -8.74 11.67 -12.65
CA TYR A 950 -9.26 11.99 -11.33
C TYR A 950 -8.53 13.22 -10.79
N ILE A 951 -9.27 14.20 -10.26
CA ILE A 951 -8.73 15.49 -9.78
C ILE A 951 -9.33 15.82 -8.42
N ASP A 952 -8.50 16.29 -7.50
CA ASP A 952 -8.88 16.64 -6.14
C ASP A 952 -8.02 17.78 -5.55
N ASN A 953 -8.37 18.27 -4.36
CA ASN A 953 -7.61 19.22 -3.55
C ASN A 953 -7.11 20.46 -4.33
N ILE A 954 -7.99 21.05 -5.12
CA ILE A 954 -7.65 22.22 -5.93
C ILE A 954 -7.53 23.43 -5.00
N ALA A 955 -6.43 24.17 -5.08
CA ALA A 955 -6.18 25.32 -4.20
C ALA A 955 -5.47 26.45 -4.93
N VAL A 956 -5.96 27.68 -4.74
CA VAL A 956 -5.21 28.90 -5.02
C VAL A 956 -4.55 29.36 -3.74
N SER A 957 -3.23 29.51 -3.76
CA SER A 957 -2.43 29.88 -2.59
C SER A 957 -1.41 30.96 -2.92
N VAL A 958 -1.00 31.71 -1.90
CA VAL A 958 0.12 32.65 -1.97
C VAL A 958 1.22 32.26 -1.01
N CYS A 959 2.46 32.52 -1.43
CA CYS A 959 3.62 32.39 -0.56
C CYS A 959 3.95 33.76 0.04
N SER A 960 4.04 33.83 1.36
CA SER A 960 4.40 35.06 2.06
C SER A 960 5.40 34.78 3.17
N THR A 961 6.27 35.73 3.51
CA THR A 961 7.02 35.65 4.77
C THR A 961 6.05 35.81 5.95
N PRO A 962 6.09 34.93 6.96
CA PRO A 962 5.23 35.08 8.13
C PRO A 962 5.48 36.43 8.80
N GLY A 963 4.40 37.11 9.21
CA GLY A 963 4.50 38.37 9.93
C GLY A 963 5.35 38.22 11.21
N ALA A 964 6.17 39.23 11.52
CA ALA A 964 6.94 39.23 12.76
C ALA A 964 6.07 39.64 13.96
N THR A 965 6.15 38.87 15.06
CA THR A 965 5.62 39.32 16.36
C THR A 965 6.45 40.49 16.90
N PRO A 966 5.93 41.28 17.85
CA PRO A 966 6.69 42.38 18.43
C PRO A 966 7.94 41.86 19.14
N THR A 967 8.97 42.69 19.19
CA THR A 967 10.13 42.43 20.08
C THR A 967 9.69 42.43 21.55
N ILE A 968 10.47 41.78 22.42
CA ILE A 968 10.21 41.76 23.87
C ILE A 968 10.12 43.19 24.43
N VAL A 969 9.18 43.43 25.35
CA VAL A 969 9.08 44.71 26.08
C VAL A 969 10.38 45.01 26.83
N GLN A 970 10.65 46.28 27.09
CA GLN A 970 11.90 46.72 27.73
C GLN A 970 11.62 47.22 29.16
N ASN A 971 12.65 47.25 30.02
CA ASN A 971 12.63 47.92 31.33
C ASN A 971 11.42 47.58 32.24
N LEU A 972 11.03 46.30 32.31
CA LEU A 972 9.97 45.86 33.21
C LEU A 972 10.41 45.97 34.68
N GLU A 973 9.70 46.81 35.44
CA GLU A 973 9.85 46.96 36.88
C GLU A 973 8.52 46.66 37.59
N ALA A 974 8.58 46.02 38.77
CA ALA A 974 7.41 45.83 39.62
C ALA A 974 7.75 46.13 41.08
N ALA A 975 6.92 46.93 41.74
CA ALA A 975 7.13 47.36 43.12
C ALA A 975 5.84 47.33 43.94
N TRP A 976 5.94 46.84 45.18
CA TRP A 976 4.88 46.99 46.17
C TRP A 976 4.82 48.44 46.68
N GLN A 977 3.61 49.01 46.71
CA GLN A 977 3.40 50.38 47.14
C GLN A 977 2.90 50.45 48.59
N PRO A 978 3.63 51.10 49.51
CA PRO A 978 3.24 51.17 50.93
C PRO A 978 1.90 51.84 51.21
N ASN A 979 1.52 52.83 50.41
CA ASN A 979 0.32 53.63 50.62
C ASN A 979 -0.96 52.89 50.20
N THR A 980 -0.90 52.13 49.12
CA THR A 980 -2.05 51.39 48.56
C THR A 980 -2.03 49.91 48.93
N ARG A 981 -0.89 49.41 49.43
CA ARG A 981 -0.59 48.01 49.73
C ARG A 981 -0.74 47.07 48.54
N LYS A 982 -0.61 47.61 47.33
CA LYS A 982 -0.77 46.89 46.06
C LYS A 982 0.51 46.96 45.25
N VAL A 983 0.70 46.04 44.32
CA VAL A 983 1.83 46.04 43.40
C VAL A 983 1.48 46.86 42.15
N LYS A 984 2.45 47.65 41.68
CA LYS A 984 2.42 48.31 40.38
C LYS A 984 3.56 47.78 39.53
N ALA A 985 3.27 47.45 38.27
CA ALA A 985 4.24 47.13 37.24
C ALA A 985 4.30 48.24 36.18
N THR A 986 5.49 48.51 35.65
CA THR A 986 5.77 49.49 34.59
C THR A 986 6.75 48.89 33.59
N TRP A 987 6.57 49.17 32.30
CA TRP A 987 7.44 48.69 31.22
C TRP A 987 7.51 49.71 30.09
N ASP A 988 8.56 49.64 29.29
CA ASP A 988 8.68 50.42 28.06
C ASP A 988 8.15 49.64 26.86
N GLU A 989 7.61 50.39 25.89
CA GLU A 989 7.17 49.85 24.61
C GLU A 989 8.36 49.19 23.86
N PRO A 990 8.15 48.04 23.19
CA PRO A 990 9.17 47.40 22.37
C PRO A 990 9.78 48.33 21.33
N ALA A 991 11.07 48.12 21.02
CA ALA A 991 11.78 48.92 20.03
C ALA A 991 11.28 48.69 18.59
N ASP A 992 10.70 47.52 18.33
CA ASP A 992 10.10 47.13 17.06
C ASP A 992 8.79 46.37 17.30
N GLY A 993 7.72 46.84 16.66
CA GLY A 993 6.37 46.25 16.71
C GLY A 993 6.19 45.02 15.82
N GLY A 994 7.20 44.64 15.03
CA GLY A 994 7.13 43.55 14.07
C GLY A 994 6.42 43.97 12.77
N SER A 995 5.60 43.09 12.20
CA SER A 995 4.89 43.34 10.92
C SER A 995 3.68 44.28 11.03
N SER A 996 3.23 44.60 12.25
CA SER A 996 2.06 45.47 12.48
C SER A 996 2.18 46.24 13.79
N SER A 997 1.41 47.32 13.95
CA SER A 997 1.41 48.11 15.18
C SER A 997 0.95 47.29 16.39
N ILE A 998 1.58 47.53 17.55
CA ILE A 998 1.18 46.92 18.82
C ILE A 998 -0.28 47.27 19.12
N THR A 999 -1.08 46.24 19.39
CA THR A 999 -2.51 46.32 19.69
C THR A 999 -2.81 46.25 21.19
N GLY A 1000 -1.87 45.72 21.98
CA GLY A 1000 -1.99 45.68 23.45
C GLY A 1000 -0.82 44.98 24.13
N TYR A 1001 -0.96 44.80 25.45
CA TYR A 1001 -0.03 44.04 26.27
C TYR A 1001 -0.76 43.03 27.14
N LYS A 1002 -0.14 41.88 27.40
CA LYS A 1002 -0.63 40.86 28.32
C LYS A 1002 0.27 40.81 29.55
N VAL A 1003 -0.30 41.09 30.72
CA VAL A 1003 0.40 41.02 32.01
C VAL A 1003 -0.07 39.79 32.78
N THR A 1004 0.84 38.90 33.15
CA THR A 1004 0.54 37.73 34.01
C THR A 1004 1.27 37.85 35.34
N VAL A 1005 0.70 37.22 36.38
CA VAL A 1005 1.33 37.05 37.69
C VAL A 1005 1.41 35.56 38.00
N ASP A 1006 2.59 35.06 38.34
CA ASP A 1006 2.88 33.66 38.66
C ASP A 1006 2.38 32.65 37.62
N GLY A 1007 2.39 33.04 36.34
CA GLY A 1007 1.91 32.21 35.23
C GLY A 1007 0.39 32.03 35.19
N GLY A 1008 -0.37 32.82 35.95
CA GLY A 1008 -1.84 32.84 35.92
C GLY A 1008 -2.43 33.49 34.66
N ALA A 1009 -3.76 33.59 34.62
CA ALA A 1009 -4.48 34.16 33.47
C ALA A 1009 -4.03 35.60 33.17
N PRO A 1010 -3.76 35.94 31.89
CA PRO A 1010 -3.28 37.26 31.51
C PRO A 1010 -4.35 38.33 31.69
N THR A 1011 -3.95 39.47 32.24
CA THR A 1011 -4.70 40.73 32.18
C THR A 1011 -4.24 41.48 30.94
N THR A 1012 -5.16 41.70 29.99
CA THR A 1012 -4.88 42.44 28.75
C THR A 1012 -5.11 43.93 28.95
N VAL A 1013 -4.15 44.75 28.52
CA VAL A 1013 -4.26 46.21 28.48
C VAL A 1013 -4.07 46.73 27.05
N PRO A 1014 -4.74 47.83 26.65
CA PRO A 1014 -4.69 48.34 25.28
C PRO A 1014 -3.33 48.94 24.91
N ALA A 1015 -3.09 49.09 23.60
CA ALA A 1015 -1.91 49.76 23.06
C ALA A 1015 -1.66 51.15 23.71
N GLY A 1016 -0.39 51.51 23.87
CA GLY A 1016 0.04 52.73 24.57
C GLY A 1016 0.00 52.65 26.10
N THR A 1017 -0.42 51.53 26.69
CA THR A 1017 -0.34 51.32 28.15
C THR A 1017 1.04 50.81 28.54
N THR A 1018 1.73 51.55 29.41
CA THR A 1018 3.08 51.21 29.93
C THR A 1018 3.10 50.90 31.42
N SER A 1019 1.93 50.74 32.05
CA SER A 1019 1.85 50.37 33.46
C SER A 1019 0.54 49.68 33.83
N LEU A 1020 0.61 48.76 34.78
CA LEU A 1020 -0.53 48.15 35.44
C LEU A 1020 -0.43 48.37 36.95
N ASP A 1021 -1.36 49.15 37.50
CA ASP A 1021 -1.41 49.50 38.92
C ASP A 1021 -2.50 48.69 39.65
N GLY A 1022 -2.35 48.58 40.96
CA GLY A 1022 -3.41 48.12 41.83
C GLY A 1022 -3.54 46.59 41.97
N MET A 1023 -2.51 45.83 41.58
CA MET A 1023 -2.47 44.38 41.71
C MET A 1023 -2.49 43.97 43.19
N ASP A 1024 -3.53 43.25 43.58
CA ASP A 1024 -3.73 42.78 44.95
C ASP A 1024 -3.15 41.37 45.09
N LEU A 1025 -1.90 41.31 45.53
CA LEU A 1025 -1.15 40.07 45.65
C LEU A 1025 -1.04 39.66 47.11
N VAL A 1026 -1.04 38.35 47.35
CA VAL A 1026 -0.82 37.82 48.70
C VAL A 1026 0.61 38.13 49.16
N LYS A 1027 0.88 38.00 50.46
CA LYS A 1027 2.23 38.16 50.98
C LYS A 1027 3.17 37.08 50.41
N GLY A 1028 4.39 37.48 50.06
CA GLY A 1028 5.39 36.56 49.47
C GLY A 1028 6.02 37.09 48.19
N SER A 1029 6.78 36.22 47.52
CA SER A 1029 7.45 36.51 46.26
C SER A 1029 6.53 36.17 45.09
N HIS A 1030 6.39 37.09 44.14
CA HIS A 1030 5.58 36.94 42.93
C HIS A 1030 6.39 37.28 41.69
N THR A 1031 6.14 36.59 40.59
CA THR A 1031 6.73 36.87 39.28
C THR A 1031 5.70 37.56 38.40
N VAL A 1032 5.99 38.80 38.01
CA VAL A 1032 5.18 39.54 37.03
C VAL A 1032 5.82 39.37 35.66
N SER A 1033 5.01 39.06 34.64
CA SER A 1033 5.45 38.92 33.25
C SER A 1033 4.65 39.84 32.34
N VAL A 1034 5.29 40.42 31.33
CA VAL A 1034 4.63 41.26 30.32
C VAL A 1034 5.03 40.83 28.91
N MET A 1035 4.05 40.73 28.02
CA MET A 1035 4.21 40.49 26.58
C MET A 1035 3.50 41.60 25.80
N ALA A 1036 4.08 42.03 24.68
CA ALA A 1036 3.41 42.91 23.72
C ALA A 1036 2.68 42.09 22.66
N THR A 1037 1.53 42.56 22.18
CA THR A 1037 0.68 41.87 21.20
C THR A 1037 0.53 42.74 19.96
N ASN A 1038 0.66 42.17 18.76
CA ASN A 1038 0.24 42.78 17.49
C ASN A 1038 -0.76 41.88 16.75
N ALA A 1039 -1.07 42.16 15.47
CA ALA A 1039 -2.01 41.34 14.70
C ALA A 1039 -1.50 39.92 14.43
N THR A 1040 -0.19 39.68 14.51
CA THR A 1040 0.44 38.37 14.26
C THR A 1040 0.59 37.53 15.52
N GLY A 1041 0.78 38.14 16.70
CA GLY A 1041 0.85 37.40 17.96
C GLY A 1041 1.53 38.14 19.10
N ASP A 1042 1.88 37.39 20.15
CA ASP A 1042 2.54 37.92 21.35
C ASP A 1042 4.07 37.84 21.22
N SER A 1043 4.77 38.82 21.80
CA SER A 1043 6.22 38.78 22.01
C SER A 1043 6.61 37.70 23.02
N ALA A 1044 7.91 37.38 23.11
CA ALA A 1044 8.44 36.67 24.28
C ALA A 1044 8.15 37.45 25.59
N PRO A 1045 7.93 36.76 26.72
CA PRO A 1045 7.67 37.40 28.01
C PRO A 1045 8.93 38.00 28.65
N LEU A 1046 8.87 39.26 29.09
CA LEU A 1046 9.84 39.79 30.06
C LEU A 1046 9.30 39.58 31.47
N THR A 1047 10.15 39.12 32.39
CA THR A 1047 9.74 38.78 33.77
C THR A 1047 10.52 39.59 34.81
N VAL A 1048 9.85 39.93 35.92
CA VAL A 1048 10.45 40.56 37.10
C VAL A 1048 9.85 39.99 38.38
N THR A 1049 10.67 39.86 39.43
CA THR A 1049 10.21 39.39 40.74
C THR A 1049 9.89 40.57 41.67
N VAL A 1050 8.74 40.53 42.32
CA VAL A 1050 8.33 41.50 43.35
C VAL A 1050 8.00 40.78 44.65
N VAL A 1051 8.41 41.34 45.78
CA VAL A 1051 8.10 40.80 47.11
C VAL A 1051 7.05 41.69 47.78
N VAL A 1052 5.92 41.09 48.15
CA VAL A 1052 4.87 41.73 48.95
C VAL A 1052 5.19 41.50 50.43
N PRO A 1053 5.47 42.54 51.21
CA PRO A 1053 5.91 42.41 52.60
C PRO A 1053 4.76 42.03 53.56
N ASP A 1054 5.12 41.33 54.64
CA ASP A 1054 4.28 40.97 55.79
C ASP A 1054 4.64 41.80 57.04
N ARG A 1055 3.82 41.71 58.09
CA ARG A 1055 4.10 42.30 59.40
C ARG A 1055 5.34 41.65 60.04
N PRO A 1056 6.07 42.34 60.92
CA PRO A 1056 7.26 41.76 61.54
C PRO A 1056 6.84 40.70 62.57
N GLY A 1057 7.74 39.76 62.88
CA GLY A 1057 7.52 38.81 63.97
C GLY A 1057 7.47 39.50 65.35
N PRO A 1058 7.06 38.79 66.43
CA PRO A 1058 7.13 39.34 67.78
C PRO A 1058 8.59 39.62 68.18
N ALA A 1059 8.80 40.65 69.01
CA ALA A 1059 10.10 40.91 69.63
C ALA A 1059 10.58 39.68 70.43
N THR A 1060 11.89 39.47 70.50
CA THR A 1060 12.47 38.27 71.12
C THR A 1060 13.13 38.61 72.46
N ASN A 1061 13.37 37.61 73.31
CA ASN A 1061 14.13 37.77 74.55
C ASN A 1061 13.62 38.90 75.49
N LEU A 1062 12.31 39.06 75.63
CA LEU A 1062 11.74 40.03 76.55
C LEU A 1062 12.05 39.64 78.01
N THR A 1063 12.74 40.53 78.72
CA THR A 1063 13.07 40.43 80.14
C THR A 1063 12.49 41.63 80.89
N ALA A 1064 12.11 41.45 82.16
CA ALA A 1064 11.66 42.53 83.04
C ALA A 1064 12.19 42.32 84.46
N THR A 1065 12.77 43.36 85.06
CA THR A 1065 13.35 43.30 86.41
C THR A 1065 12.90 44.48 87.26
N TRP A 1066 12.66 44.22 88.54
CA TRP A 1066 12.30 45.27 89.50
C TRP A 1066 13.55 45.93 90.08
N GLN A 1067 13.59 47.26 90.04
CA GLN A 1067 14.69 48.04 90.58
C GLN A 1067 14.35 48.58 91.97
N ALA A 1068 14.92 47.94 93.01
CA ALA A 1068 14.64 48.27 94.41
C ALA A 1068 14.88 49.74 94.80
N GLY A 1069 15.84 50.42 94.15
CA GLY A 1069 16.20 51.81 94.44
C GLY A 1069 15.28 52.86 93.80
N THR A 1070 14.57 52.53 92.72
CA THR A 1070 13.76 53.49 91.93
C THR A 1070 12.26 53.15 91.95
N GLY A 1071 11.90 51.93 92.36
CA GLY A 1071 10.52 51.44 92.36
C GLY A 1071 9.97 51.10 90.98
N LYS A 1072 10.79 51.14 89.92
CA LYS A 1072 10.40 50.92 88.53
C LYS A 1072 10.64 49.48 88.08
N ILE A 1073 9.98 49.09 86.99
CA ILE A 1073 10.29 47.89 86.22
C ILE A 1073 11.14 48.32 85.02
N GLN A 1074 12.32 47.71 84.87
CA GLN A 1074 13.15 47.85 83.68
C GLN A 1074 12.93 46.64 82.78
N ALA A 1075 12.49 46.89 81.56
CA ALA A 1075 12.28 45.88 80.53
C ALA A 1075 13.33 45.99 79.41
N GLY A 1076 13.73 44.84 78.85
CA GLY A 1076 14.64 44.77 77.70
C GLY A 1076 14.25 43.64 76.75
N TRP A 1077 14.37 43.86 75.44
CA TRP A 1077 14.03 42.90 74.38
C TRP A 1077 15.01 42.98 73.21
N HIS A 1078 14.95 42.03 72.30
CA HIS A 1078 15.68 42.03 71.03
C HIS A 1078 14.70 42.20 69.86
N ALA A 1079 15.24 42.61 68.71
CA ALA A 1079 14.46 42.72 67.49
C ALA A 1079 13.80 41.37 67.10
N PRO A 1080 12.70 41.40 66.34
CA PRO A 1080 12.09 40.20 65.79
C PRO A 1080 13.06 39.39 64.94
N ALA A 1081 12.86 38.06 64.89
CA ALA A 1081 13.65 37.18 64.03
C ALA A 1081 13.39 37.40 62.52
N SER A 1082 12.23 37.95 62.17
CA SER A 1082 11.87 38.36 60.81
C SER A 1082 11.23 39.75 60.86
N ASP A 1083 11.68 40.64 59.99
CA ASP A 1083 11.08 41.96 59.80
C ASP A 1083 9.88 41.91 58.84
N GLY A 1084 9.54 40.74 58.29
CA GLY A 1084 8.43 40.58 57.35
C GLY A 1084 8.71 41.16 55.96
N GLY A 1085 9.96 41.47 55.60
CA GLY A 1085 10.30 41.99 54.27
C GLY A 1085 10.22 43.51 54.15
N THR A 1086 9.88 44.24 55.22
CA THR A 1086 10.18 45.68 55.36
C THR A 1086 10.79 45.97 56.72
N PRO A 1087 11.72 46.93 56.85
CA PRO A 1087 12.39 47.21 58.12
C PRO A 1087 11.41 47.54 59.26
N VAL A 1088 11.69 47.04 60.46
CA VAL A 1088 10.98 47.43 61.69
C VAL A 1088 11.20 48.93 61.93
N THR A 1089 10.11 49.69 62.10
CA THR A 1089 10.09 51.14 62.27
C THR A 1089 9.94 51.57 63.74
N GLY A 1090 9.47 50.68 64.63
CA GLY A 1090 9.37 50.95 66.07
C GLY A 1090 8.83 49.80 66.89
N TYR A 1091 8.72 50.01 68.21
CA TYR A 1091 8.08 49.10 69.15
C TYR A 1091 7.02 49.82 69.98
N GLU A 1092 6.02 49.08 70.45
CA GLU A 1092 5.00 49.53 71.38
C GLU A 1092 5.09 48.73 72.68
N VAL A 1093 5.34 49.40 73.81
CA VAL A 1093 5.54 48.76 75.13
C VAL A 1093 4.43 49.12 76.10
N SER A 1094 3.82 48.14 76.76
CA SER A 1094 2.81 48.37 77.81
C SER A 1094 3.13 47.61 79.09
N VAL A 1095 2.65 48.14 80.23
CA VAL A 1095 2.74 47.49 81.55
C VAL A 1095 1.31 47.39 82.09
N ASP A 1096 0.93 46.20 82.57
CA ASP A 1096 -0.40 45.86 83.11
C ASP A 1096 -1.58 46.26 82.21
N GLY A 1097 -1.39 46.17 80.88
CA GLY A 1097 -2.42 46.51 79.90
C GLY A 1097 -2.72 48.01 79.76
N ALA A 1098 -1.87 48.88 80.28
CA ALA A 1098 -1.96 50.32 80.03
C ALA A 1098 -1.74 50.67 78.54
N ALA A 1099 -2.14 51.87 78.13
CA ALA A 1099 -1.94 52.36 76.77
C ALA A 1099 -0.45 52.23 76.37
N PRO A 1100 -0.13 51.56 75.26
CA PRO A 1100 1.25 51.28 74.89
C PRO A 1100 2.01 52.56 74.56
N THR A 1101 3.27 52.62 74.97
CA THR A 1101 4.20 53.71 74.65
C THR A 1101 5.01 53.31 73.42
N ALA A 1102 4.94 54.11 72.36
CA ALA A 1102 5.75 53.90 71.17
C ALA A 1102 7.20 54.34 71.39
N VAL A 1103 8.14 53.50 70.97
CA VAL A 1103 9.58 53.75 70.99
C VAL A 1103 10.18 53.46 69.62
N GLY A 1104 11.29 54.13 69.28
CA GLY A 1104 11.91 54.00 67.95
C GLY A 1104 12.50 52.61 67.68
N ALA A 1105 12.75 52.30 66.40
CA ALA A 1105 13.27 51.00 65.94
C ALA A 1105 14.60 50.56 66.60
N ALA A 1106 15.43 51.50 67.03
CA ALA A 1106 16.70 51.21 67.71
C ALA A 1106 16.55 50.98 69.22
N THR A 1107 15.37 51.25 69.79
CA THR A 1107 15.14 51.13 71.23
C THR A 1107 14.80 49.69 71.60
N THR A 1108 15.60 49.11 72.49
CA THR A 1108 15.47 47.71 72.96
C THR A 1108 15.27 47.61 74.47
N SER A 1109 15.01 48.73 75.15
CA SER A 1109 14.77 48.79 76.59
C SER A 1109 13.76 49.87 76.96
N PHE A 1110 13.03 49.66 78.05
CA PHE A 1110 12.02 50.58 78.56
C PHE A 1110 11.96 50.55 80.09
N ASP A 1111 11.97 51.74 80.71
CA ASP A 1111 11.74 51.88 82.15
C ASP A 1111 10.30 52.34 82.44
N SER A 1112 9.58 51.60 83.27
CA SER A 1112 8.22 51.94 83.66
C SER A 1112 8.15 53.13 84.63
N ALA A 1113 6.95 53.66 84.86
CA ALA A 1113 6.68 54.42 86.08
C ALA A 1113 6.79 53.53 87.33
N PRO A 1114 7.02 54.07 88.54
CA PRO A 1114 7.10 53.26 89.77
C PRO A 1114 5.82 52.45 90.04
N VAL A 1115 5.97 51.20 90.47
CA VAL A 1115 4.88 50.24 90.71
C VAL A 1115 4.85 49.75 92.17
N GLY A 1116 3.67 49.37 92.65
CA GLY A 1116 3.46 48.87 94.01
C GLY A 1116 3.89 47.42 94.23
N PRO A 1117 3.82 46.88 95.47
CA PRO A 1117 4.07 45.47 95.75
C PRO A 1117 2.98 44.59 95.10
N GLY A 1118 3.40 43.58 94.33
CA GLY A 1118 2.50 42.77 93.51
C GLY A 1118 3.19 42.15 92.30
N SER A 1119 2.42 41.47 91.44
CA SER A 1119 2.87 40.88 90.18
C SER A 1119 2.43 41.79 89.02
N HIS A 1120 3.36 42.15 88.13
CA HIS A 1120 3.14 43.09 87.03
C HIS A 1120 3.56 42.47 85.68
N GLN A 1121 2.76 42.66 84.63
CA GLN A 1121 3.01 42.11 83.28
C GLN A 1121 3.51 43.21 82.33
N VAL A 1122 4.60 42.95 81.61
CA VAL A 1122 5.13 43.84 80.56
C VAL A 1122 4.89 43.20 79.19
N SER A 1123 4.45 43.97 78.19
CA SER A 1123 4.22 43.53 76.82
C SER A 1123 4.94 44.42 75.79
N VAL A 1124 5.48 43.84 74.72
CA VAL A 1124 6.16 44.54 73.62
C VAL A 1124 5.64 44.05 72.26
N ILE A 1125 5.34 44.98 71.35
CA ILE A 1125 4.90 44.74 69.97
C ILE A 1125 5.88 45.43 69.00
N ALA A 1126 6.33 44.78 67.94
CA ALA A 1126 7.14 45.39 66.88
C ALA A 1126 6.25 45.93 65.74
N VAL A 1127 6.70 46.97 65.03
CA VAL A 1127 5.92 47.65 63.97
C VAL A 1127 6.80 47.83 62.72
N ASN A 1128 6.31 47.51 61.52
CA ASN A 1128 6.93 47.84 60.23
C ASN A 1128 5.91 48.53 59.29
N ALA A 1129 6.26 48.73 58.01
CA ALA A 1129 5.37 49.35 57.01
C ALA A 1129 4.11 48.52 56.69
N ALA A 1130 4.18 47.19 56.80
CA ALA A 1130 3.04 46.29 56.61
C ALA A 1130 2.11 46.20 57.83
N GLY A 1131 2.61 46.46 59.04
CA GLY A 1131 1.80 46.57 60.26
C GLY A 1131 2.50 46.14 61.55
N LYS A 1132 1.70 45.80 62.57
CA LYS A 1132 2.15 45.42 63.92
C LYS A 1132 2.28 43.90 64.08
N SER A 1133 3.30 43.45 64.81
CA SER A 1133 3.48 42.06 65.21
C SER A 1133 2.46 41.61 66.26
N ASP A 1134 2.44 40.31 66.55
CA ASP A 1134 1.85 39.80 67.79
C ASP A 1134 2.66 40.31 69.02
N PRO A 1135 2.02 40.49 70.20
CA PRO A 1135 2.70 40.91 71.42
C PRO A 1135 3.51 39.78 72.07
N VAL A 1136 4.69 40.10 72.61
CA VAL A 1136 5.43 39.25 73.56
C VAL A 1136 5.27 39.80 74.97
N SER A 1137 5.09 38.96 76.00
CA SER A 1137 4.90 39.44 77.38
C SER A 1137 5.67 38.65 78.44
N THR A 1138 6.04 39.29 79.55
CA THR A 1138 6.69 38.67 80.72
C THR A 1138 6.21 39.29 82.05
N THR A 1139 6.46 38.64 83.18
CA THR A 1139 5.93 39.04 84.50
C THR A 1139 7.04 39.26 85.54
N VAL A 1140 6.93 40.29 86.37
CA VAL A 1140 7.88 40.64 87.44
C VAL A 1140 7.17 40.86 88.79
N VAL A 1141 7.78 40.47 89.91
CA VAL A 1141 7.19 40.51 91.26
C VAL A 1141 7.93 41.50 92.19
N VAL A 1142 7.18 42.31 92.93
CA VAL A 1142 7.67 43.35 93.87
C VAL A 1142 7.34 43.00 95.35
N PRO A 1143 8.32 42.91 96.29
CA PRO A 1143 8.15 42.37 97.68
C PRO A 1143 7.66 43.36 98.78
N ALA A 1144 7.18 42.87 99.96
CA ALA A 1144 6.60 43.62 101.11
C ALA A 1144 7.30 43.40 102.51
N PRO A 1145 7.20 44.31 103.53
CA PRO A 1145 7.92 44.24 104.84
C PRO A 1145 7.19 43.52 106.05
N PRO A 1146 7.88 43.05 107.13
CA PRO A 1146 7.35 42.13 108.20
C PRO A 1146 6.83 42.72 109.55
N THR A 1147 6.04 41.94 110.35
CA THR A 1147 5.19 42.37 111.53
C THR A 1147 5.52 41.75 112.93
N PRO A 1148 5.35 42.43 114.10
CA PRO A 1148 5.64 41.93 115.49
C PRO A 1148 4.57 41.03 116.20
N GLY A 1149 4.95 40.26 117.23
CA GLY A 1149 4.12 39.22 117.93
C GLY A 1149 3.29 39.67 119.16
N THR A 1150 2.45 38.80 119.76
CA THR A 1150 1.43 39.17 120.79
C THR A 1150 1.64 38.54 122.20
N ALA A 1151 0.96 39.07 123.24
CA ALA A 1151 1.06 38.62 124.64
C ALA A 1151 -0.31 38.50 125.37
N THR A 1152 -0.41 37.58 126.34
CA THR A 1152 -1.64 37.22 127.06
C THR A 1152 -1.49 37.39 128.59
N VAL A 1153 -2.42 38.11 129.23
CA VAL A 1153 -2.41 38.40 130.68
C VAL A 1153 -3.48 37.59 131.41
N SER A 1154 -3.13 36.97 132.54
CA SER A 1154 -4.09 36.20 133.35
C SER A 1154 -5.16 37.10 134.01
N PRO A 1155 -6.47 36.78 133.90
CA PRO A 1155 -7.55 37.65 134.39
C PRO A 1155 -7.70 37.68 135.92
N LYS A 1156 -6.96 36.85 136.67
CA LYS A 1156 -7.00 36.75 138.13
C LYS A 1156 -5.63 37.09 138.72
N ALA A 1157 -5.62 37.91 139.75
CA ALA A 1157 -4.42 38.34 140.45
C ALA A 1157 -4.54 38.05 141.95
N SER A 1158 -3.41 37.73 142.60
CA SER A 1158 -3.36 37.48 144.03
C SER A 1158 -2.70 38.65 144.77
N ALA A 1159 -3.20 38.97 145.98
CA ALA A 1159 -2.60 39.98 146.84
C ALA A 1159 -2.32 39.41 148.23
N LYS A 1160 -1.06 39.51 148.70
CA LYS A 1160 -0.63 39.04 150.02
C LYS A 1160 0.36 40.04 150.63
N LYS A 1161 0.17 40.41 151.92
CA LYS A 1161 1.02 41.36 152.67
C LYS A 1161 1.30 42.70 151.95
N GLY A 1162 0.38 43.13 151.08
CA GLY A 1162 0.50 44.37 150.32
C GLY A 1162 1.20 44.28 148.97
N THR A 1163 1.59 43.09 148.54
CA THR A 1163 2.15 42.81 147.21
C THR A 1163 1.08 42.16 146.32
N VAL A 1164 0.96 42.61 145.06
CA VAL A 1164 0.09 42.00 144.03
C VAL A 1164 0.96 41.27 143.02
N THR A 1165 0.53 40.07 142.65
CA THR A 1165 1.21 39.20 141.70
C THR A 1165 0.26 38.79 140.57
N ILE A 1166 0.68 38.97 139.31
CA ILE A 1166 -0.09 38.74 138.07
C ILE A 1166 0.76 37.95 137.08
N SER A 1167 0.22 36.90 136.45
CA SER A 1167 0.94 36.13 135.41
C SER A 1167 0.69 36.70 134.01
N ILE A 1168 1.77 36.84 133.21
CA ILE A 1168 1.78 37.33 131.83
C ILE A 1168 2.64 36.39 130.97
N ALA A 1169 2.10 35.91 129.84
CA ALA A 1169 2.80 35.04 128.89
C ALA A 1169 2.89 35.70 127.51
N THR A 1170 4.06 35.64 126.86
CA THR A 1170 4.32 36.21 125.53
C THR A 1170 4.50 35.11 124.49
N ALA A 1171 4.12 35.36 123.24
CA ALA A 1171 4.33 34.41 122.15
C ALA A 1171 5.83 34.07 122.03
N GLY A 1172 6.16 32.77 122.07
CA GLY A 1172 7.54 32.28 122.02
C GLY A 1172 8.39 32.51 123.28
N GLY A 1173 7.80 32.99 124.39
CA GLY A 1173 8.52 33.23 125.64
C GLY A 1173 9.43 34.47 125.64
N VAL A 1174 9.25 35.36 124.66
CA VAL A 1174 10.04 36.59 124.50
C VAL A 1174 9.83 37.54 125.69
N ALA A 1175 10.90 37.94 126.37
CA ALA A 1175 10.81 38.84 127.52
C ALA A 1175 10.33 40.23 127.12
N LEU A 1176 9.43 40.83 127.92
CA LEU A 1176 9.00 42.22 127.73
C LEU A 1176 10.16 43.16 128.10
N ALA A 1177 10.51 44.07 127.20
CA ALA A 1177 11.68 44.93 127.36
C ALA A 1177 11.50 46.07 128.39
N GLY A 1178 10.25 46.45 128.70
CA GLY A 1178 9.94 47.58 129.60
C GLY A 1178 9.04 47.22 130.79
N PRO A 1179 8.88 48.13 131.77
CA PRO A 1179 8.00 47.92 132.92
C PRO A 1179 6.52 47.87 132.50
N VAL A 1180 5.78 46.96 133.11
CA VAL A 1180 4.32 46.83 132.93
C VAL A 1180 3.62 47.65 134.01
N THR A 1181 2.64 48.45 133.60
CA THR A 1181 1.88 49.32 134.50
C THR A 1181 0.60 48.63 134.96
N VAL A 1182 0.31 48.68 136.26
CA VAL A 1182 -0.91 48.18 136.88
C VAL A 1182 -1.62 49.31 137.60
N THR A 1183 -2.83 49.62 137.17
CA THR A 1183 -3.66 50.66 137.75
C THR A 1183 -4.73 50.04 138.65
N ILE A 1184 -4.69 50.33 139.95
CA ILE A 1184 -5.67 49.84 140.93
C ILE A 1184 -6.48 51.03 141.45
N LYS A 1185 -7.75 51.13 141.02
CA LYS A 1185 -8.67 52.24 141.40
C LYS A 1185 -7.99 53.61 141.23
N GLY A 1186 -7.49 53.88 140.03
CA GLY A 1186 -6.86 55.15 139.64
C GLY A 1186 -5.41 55.34 140.09
N LYS A 1187 -4.86 54.47 140.94
CA LYS A 1187 -3.46 54.57 141.36
C LYS A 1187 -2.59 53.60 140.57
N GLN A 1188 -1.56 54.13 139.92
CA GLN A 1188 -0.62 53.36 139.11
C GLN A 1188 0.53 52.80 139.93
N TYR A 1189 0.93 51.60 139.53
CA TYR A 1189 2.09 50.89 140.04
C TYR A 1189 2.81 50.29 138.84
N THR A 1190 4.12 50.39 138.79
CA THR A 1190 4.93 49.73 137.77
C THR A 1190 5.62 48.53 138.37
N GLY A 1191 5.79 47.48 137.57
CA GLY A 1191 6.61 46.33 137.90
C GLY A 1191 7.21 45.75 136.64
N THR A 1192 8.24 44.92 136.80
CA THR A 1192 8.81 44.14 135.70
C THR A 1192 8.27 42.72 135.75
N VAL A 1193 8.14 42.09 134.59
CA VAL A 1193 7.76 40.68 134.48
C VAL A 1193 9.03 39.86 134.54
N VAL A 1194 9.18 39.06 135.59
CA VAL A 1194 10.29 38.11 135.71
C VAL A 1194 9.69 36.71 135.68
N ASN A 1195 10.17 35.86 134.77
CA ASN A 1195 9.66 34.50 134.56
C ASN A 1195 8.13 34.43 134.41
N GLY A 1196 7.58 35.32 133.58
CA GLY A 1196 6.14 35.38 133.29
C GLY A 1196 5.27 35.90 134.45
N VAL A 1197 5.87 36.47 135.50
CA VAL A 1197 5.15 36.98 136.65
C VAL A 1197 5.49 38.45 136.93
N LEU A 1198 4.46 39.30 136.88
CA LEU A 1198 4.50 40.69 137.28
C LEU A 1198 4.22 40.82 138.78
N THR A 1199 5.10 41.53 139.49
CA THR A 1199 4.93 41.80 140.92
C THR A 1199 4.99 43.31 141.22
N ILE A 1200 4.00 43.82 141.95
CA ILE A 1200 3.94 45.22 142.40
C ILE A 1200 3.67 45.34 143.90
N LYS A 1201 4.21 46.37 144.56
CA LYS A 1201 3.95 46.65 145.99
C LYS A 1201 2.90 47.75 146.12
N ALA A 1202 1.65 47.37 146.41
CA ALA A 1202 0.50 48.28 146.51
C ALA A 1202 -0.11 48.36 147.94
N LYS A 1203 0.68 48.07 148.98
CA LYS A 1203 0.23 47.90 150.38
C LYS A 1203 -0.72 48.99 150.88
N LYS A 1204 -0.36 50.28 150.70
CA LYS A 1204 -1.19 51.41 151.16
C LYS A 1204 -2.57 51.43 150.49
N GLN A 1205 -2.63 51.20 149.18
CA GLN A 1205 -3.87 51.23 148.40
C GLN A 1205 -4.74 50.00 148.67
N LEU A 1206 -4.14 48.80 148.73
CA LEU A 1206 -4.88 47.58 149.07
C LEU A 1206 -5.45 47.63 150.49
N ARG A 1207 -4.69 48.18 151.46
CA ARG A 1207 -5.17 48.38 152.84
C ARG A 1207 -6.30 49.40 152.91
N LYS A 1208 -6.21 50.50 152.14
CA LYS A 1208 -7.29 51.50 152.00
C LYS A 1208 -8.57 50.85 151.47
N LEU A 1209 -8.46 50.11 150.36
CA LEU A 1209 -9.59 49.41 149.75
C LEU A 1209 -10.21 48.35 150.68
N TRP A 1210 -9.38 47.57 151.41
CA TRP A 1210 -9.89 46.60 152.38
C TRP A 1210 -10.66 47.23 153.54
N LYS A 1211 -10.19 48.38 154.06
CA LYS A 1211 -10.90 49.16 155.08
C LYS A 1211 -12.24 49.70 154.57
N GLN A 1212 -12.33 50.05 153.29
CA GLN A 1212 -13.56 50.49 152.62
C GLN A 1212 -14.52 49.32 152.26
N GLY A 1213 -14.33 48.14 152.86
CA GLY A 1213 -15.16 46.96 152.59
C GLY A 1213 -14.87 46.24 151.27
N VAL A 1214 -13.95 46.73 150.43
CA VAL A 1214 -13.64 46.10 149.15
C VAL A 1214 -12.91 44.78 149.38
N ARG A 1215 -13.46 43.69 148.83
CA ARG A 1215 -12.88 42.33 148.91
C ARG A 1215 -12.31 41.84 147.58
N LYS A 1216 -12.77 42.42 146.46
CA LYS A 1216 -12.25 42.19 145.11
C LYS A 1216 -12.17 43.53 144.40
N VAL A 1217 -11.07 43.81 143.71
CA VAL A 1217 -10.88 45.05 142.94
C VAL A 1217 -10.36 44.72 141.55
N LYS A 1218 -10.98 45.30 140.52
CA LYS A 1218 -10.45 45.24 139.15
C LYS A 1218 -9.27 46.21 139.02
N ALA A 1219 -8.22 45.76 138.37
CA ALA A 1219 -7.04 46.54 138.03
C ALA A 1219 -6.75 46.39 136.54
N THR A 1220 -6.22 47.44 135.93
CA THR A 1220 -5.85 47.44 134.51
C THR A 1220 -4.34 47.27 134.41
N VAL A 1221 -3.88 46.30 133.63
CA VAL A 1221 -2.48 46.00 133.34
C VAL A 1221 -2.20 46.44 131.91
N SER A 1222 -1.20 47.28 131.68
CA SER A 1222 -0.86 47.78 130.34
C SER A 1222 0.64 47.74 130.07
N TYR A 1223 0.98 47.38 128.83
CA TYR A 1223 2.32 47.41 128.26
C TYR A 1223 2.29 48.19 126.93
N PRO A 1224 3.14 49.20 126.73
CA PRO A 1224 3.08 50.07 125.56
C PRO A 1224 3.55 49.41 124.25
N GLY A 1225 4.08 48.19 124.31
CA GLY A 1225 4.60 47.47 123.15
C GLY A 1225 6.04 47.84 122.82
N ASP A 1226 6.68 47.00 122.03
CA ASP A 1226 8.00 47.20 121.45
C ASP A 1226 8.10 46.52 120.07
N ALA A 1227 9.27 46.58 119.45
CA ALA A 1227 9.51 46.03 118.11
C ALA A 1227 9.30 44.51 118.01
N LYS A 1228 9.23 43.79 119.14
CA LYS A 1228 9.07 42.32 119.19
C LYS A 1228 7.68 41.91 119.69
N ILE A 1229 7.12 42.64 120.66
CA ILE A 1229 5.79 42.37 121.23
C ILE A 1229 4.88 43.60 121.12
N ALA A 1230 3.74 43.44 120.48
CA ALA A 1230 2.73 44.49 120.32
C ALA A 1230 2.21 45.01 121.68
N ALA A 1231 1.80 46.28 121.67
CA ALA A 1231 1.18 46.92 122.82
C ALA A 1231 -0.08 46.16 123.28
N PHE A 1232 -0.30 46.06 124.58
CA PHE A 1232 -1.50 45.44 125.12
C PHE A 1232 -2.02 46.10 126.39
N THR A 1233 -3.31 45.94 126.64
CA THR A 1233 -3.97 46.32 127.90
C THR A 1233 -4.98 45.25 128.29
N ALA A 1234 -4.95 44.81 129.55
CA ALA A 1234 -5.81 43.76 130.08
C ALA A 1234 -6.38 44.13 131.46
N THR A 1235 -7.59 43.66 131.75
CA THR A 1235 -8.22 43.86 133.07
C THR A 1235 -8.09 42.60 133.91
N VAL A 1236 -7.54 42.73 135.12
CA VAL A 1236 -7.36 41.64 136.08
C VAL A 1236 -8.14 41.90 137.36
N THR A 1237 -8.69 40.85 137.97
CA THR A 1237 -9.38 40.97 139.26
C THR A 1237 -8.46 40.54 140.39
N ILE A 1238 -8.12 41.48 141.26
CA ILE A 1238 -7.32 41.25 142.48
C ILE A 1238 -8.26 40.89 143.62
N LYS A 1239 -8.11 39.69 144.20
CA LYS A 1239 -8.81 39.32 145.44
C LYS A 1239 -7.97 39.76 146.65
N LEU A 1240 -8.59 40.48 147.57
CA LEU A 1240 -7.99 40.89 148.85
C LEU A 1240 -8.36 39.84 149.92
N LYS A 1241 -7.45 39.51 150.84
CA LYS A 1241 -7.70 38.54 151.94
C LYS A 1241 -7.12 39.06 153.27
N GLY A 1242 -7.98 39.38 154.25
CA GLY A 1242 -7.65 39.58 155.68
C GLY A 1242 -7.07 40.95 156.13
N LYS A 1243 -7.20 41.29 157.43
CA LYS A 1243 -6.39 42.31 158.13
C LYS A 1243 -5.01 41.69 158.44
N GLN A 1244 -4.11 41.58 157.46
CA GLN A 1244 -2.68 41.24 157.67
C GLN A 1244 -1.77 42.10 156.81
#